data_AF-A0A480MFG8-F1
#
_entry.id   AF-A0A480MFG8-F1
#
_cell.length_a   1.000
_cell.length_b   1.000
_cell.length_c   1.000
_cell.angle_alpha   90.00
_cell.angle_beta   90.00
_cell.angle_gamma   90.00
#
_symmetry.space_group_name_H-M   'P 1'
#
loop_
_entity.id
_entity.type
_entity.pdbx_description
1 polymer ?
#
loop_
_entity_poly.entity_id
_entity_poly.type
_entity_poly.pdbx_seq_one_letter_code
_entity_poly.pdbx_strand_id
1 'polypeptide(L)'
;MPHEEQASLQRPRYGSIVDDERLSAEEMDERRRQNIAYEYLCHLEEAKRWMEVCLVEELPPTTELEEGLRNGVYLAKLAKFFAPKMVSEKKIYDVEQTRYKKSGLHFRHTDNTVQWLRAMESIGLPKIFYPETTDVYDRKNIPRMIYCIHALSLYLFKLGIAPQIQDLLGKVDFTEEEISNMRKELEKYGIQMPSFSKIGGILANELSVDEAALHAAVIAINEAIEKGIAEQTIVTLRNPNAVLTSVDDSLAQEYQKELWEAKKRKEENARLKNNCISEEERDAYEELLTQAEIQGHINKVNRLAAVDHINTVLREGDPENTLLALQKPEAQLPTVYPFAAPMYQNELFNLQKQNAMNYLPHEELVIAVEMLSAVALLNQALESNDLVSVQNQLRSPTMGFNNLDEMHVERYANALLSIKLEALSQGQENLSWNEIQNCIDMVNTEIQEENDRVVAVGYINEAIDEGDALKTLDSLLLPTAKIKDIDPDSAQHYQDVLYHAKSQKFLDPHSASKILWLDEIQHAVNEANKDKDKAKQWVTLVVDVNQFLEKEKQSDILSVLKSAVPNTNDIIPECADRYYDALVKAKDQKSNGVSAEGSWLKITLQDKYDYYYNIDSQESSWVPPESFLPKESWLTGKEIKDIIEEITADYIREKMWSAPEDMLLRFQATSSGPRLRKEFEARKAFLYDQEEHVVKIQVCESPTTCYRKLSCSLEMFCLIIGPSATSIRINKSACGF
;
A
#
# COMPACT_ATOMS: atom_id res chain seq x y z
N MET A 1 42.62 0.99 10.22
CA MET A 1 42.76 2.45 10.42
C MET A 1 41.64 2.84 11.36
N PRO A 2 41.93 3.40 12.54
CA PRO A 2 40.90 3.84 13.47
C PRO A 2 40.31 5.17 12.98
N HIS A 3 38.99 5.31 13.14
CA HIS A 3 38.26 6.55 12.95
C HIS A 3 38.81 7.64 13.89
N GLU A 4 39.32 8.73 13.33
CA GLU A 4 39.53 9.98 14.06
C GLU A 4 38.17 10.64 14.33
N GLU A 5 37.83 10.74 15.61
CA GLU A 5 36.77 11.62 16.11
C GLU A 5 37.13 13.07 15.73
N GLN A 6 36.28 13.68 14.90
CA GLN A 6 36.35 15.12 14.66
C GLN A 6 36.04 15.85 15.97
N ALA A 7 37.06 16.53 16.48
CA ALA A 7 36.94 17.44 17.61
C ALA A 7 35.79 18.43 17.37
N SER A 8 34.85 18.46 18.30
CA SER A 8 33.81 19.48 18.39
C SER A 8 34.45 20.86 18.41
N LEU A 9 34.35 21.58 17.28
CA LEU A 9 34.69 23.00 17.18
C LEU A 9 33.90 23.76 18.26
N GLN A 10 34.63 24.32 19.22
CA GLN A 10 34.09 25.23 20.22
C GLN A 10 33.39 26.39 19.51
N ARG A 11 32.13 26.60 19.87
CA ARG A 11 31.27 27.68 19.39
C ARG A 11 31.88 29.04 19.74
N PRO A 12 32.06 29.98 18.79
CA PRO A 12 32.24 31.38 19.15
C PRO A 12 30.90 31.92 19.65
N ARG A 13 30.78 32.13 20.96
CA ARG A 13 29.64 32.84 21.56
C ARG A 13 29.79 34.34 21.28
N TYR A 14 29.19 34.83 20.20
CA TYR A 14 28.92 36.27 20.07
C TYR A 14 27.79 36.62 21.04
N GLY A 15 28.16 36.90 22.30
CA GLY A 15 27.20 37.24 23.35
C GLY A 15 27.70 37.08 24.79
N SER A 16 28.87 36.49 25.03
CA SER A 16 29.48 36.47 26.37
C SER A 16 30.72 37.34 26.43
N ILE A 17 30.66 38.44 27.18
CA ILE A 17 31.85 39.11 27.72
C ILE A 17 32.48 38.15 28.73
N VAL A 18 33.31 37.25 28.25
CA VAL A 18 34.35 36.61 29.05
C VAL A 18 35.54 36.44 28.13
N ASP A 19 36.40 37.44 28.07
CA ASP A 19 37.83 37.26 27.87
C ASP A 19 38.53 38.53 28.39
N ASP A 20 39.20 38.34 29.52
CA ASP A 20 39.91 39.33 30.33
C ASP A 20 41.30 39.62 29.72
N GLU A 21 41.34 39.89 28.42
CA GLU A 21 42.54 40.35 27.72
C GLU A 21 42.36 41.82 27.30
N ARG A 22 43.33 42.66 27.66
CA ARG A 22 43.38 44.07 27.27
C ARG A 22 43.52 44.19 25.74
N LEU A 23 42.38 44.20 25.06
CA LEU A 23 42.26 44.48 23.64
C LEU A 23 42.83 45.87 23.34
N SER A 24 43.57 45.97 22.24
CA SER A 24 44.02 47.25 21.70
C SER A 24 42.81 48.14 21.36
N ALA A 25 42.98 49.46 21.41
CA ALA A 25 41.94 50.40 20.95
C ALA A 25 41.50 50.12 19.50
N GLU A 26 42.40 49.60 18.66
CA GLU A 26 42.10 49.19 17.28
C GLU A 26 41.27 47.90 17.22
N GLU A 27 41.53 46.92 18.09
CA GLU A 27 40.79 45.65 18.14
C GLU A 27 39.39 45.81 18.74
N MET A 28 39.23 46.73 19.70
CA MET A 28 37.94 47.12 20.25
C MET A 28 37.06 47.80 19.20
N ASP A 29 37.63 48.68 18.37
CA ASP A 29 36.89 49.34 17.29
C ASP A 29 36.53 48.36 16.17
N GLU A 30 37.42 47.42 15.86
CA GLU A 30 37.15 46.33 14.90
C GLU A 30 36.02 45.41 15.36
N ARG A 31 36.03 44.96 16.62
CA ARG A 31 34.93 44.17 17.22
C ARG A 31 33.61 44.94 17.24
N ARG A 32 33.65 46.23 17.52
CA ARG A 32 32.45 47.09 17.49
C ARG A 32 31.84 47.13 16.08
N ARG A 33 32.66 47.29 15.04
CA ARG A 33 32.19 47.30 13.64
C ARG A 33 31.66 45.94 13.19
N GLN A 34 32.26 44.86 13.64
CA GLN A 34 31.75 43.49 13.40
C GLN A 34 30.37 43.29 14.04
N ASN A 35 30.16 43.76 15.28
CA ASN A 35 28.87 43.68 15.94
C ASN A 35 27.80 44.50 15.21
N ILE A 36 28.13 45.71 14.74
CA ILE A 36 27.22 46.54 13.93
C ILE A 36 26.80 45.82 12.63
N ALA A 37 27.75 45.14 11.96
CA ALA A 37 27.45 44.37 10.75
C ALA A 37 26.56 43.15 11.05
N TYR A 38 26.80 42.45 12.17
CA TYR A 38 25.99 41.34 12.63
C TYR A 38 24.56 41.77 13.01
N GLU A 39 24.42 42.86 13.77
CA GLU A 39 23.12 43.44 14.13
C GLU A 39 22.31 43.80 12.88
N TYR A 40 22.95 44.43 11.89
CA TYR A 40 22.28 44.78 10.65
C TYR A 40 21.85 43.57 9.82
N LEU A 41 22.67 42.50 9.78
CA LEU A 41 22.30 41.23 9.15
C LEU A 41 21.08 40.57 9.83
N CYS A 42 21.00 40.63 11.15
CA CYS A 42 19.82 40.19 11.89
C CYS A 42 18.59 40.99 11.47
N HIS A 43 18.67 42.33 11.41
CA HIS A 43 17.57 43.18 10.98
C HIS A 43 17.13 42.95 9.53
N LEU A 44 18.04 42.57 8.63
CA LEU A 44 17.72 42.16 7.26
C LEU A 44 16.94 40.83 7.25
N GLU A 45 17.37 39.84 8.03
CA GLU A 45 16.69 38.54 8.16
C GLU A 45 15.27 38.71 8.75
N GLU A 46 15.13 39.56 9.76
CA GLU A 46 13.84 39.89 10.37
C GLU A 46 12.88 40.52 9.36
N ALA A 47 13.37 41.51 8.60
CA ALA A 47 12.59 42.16 7.55
C ALA A 47 12.21 41.18 6.43
N LYS A 48 13.13 40.29 6.04
CA LYS A 48 12.88 39.24 5.05
C LYS A 48 11.73 38.34 5.49
N ARG A 49 11.86 37.66 6.63
CA ARG A 49 10.85 36.70 7.11
C ARG A 49 9.50 37.37 7.29
N TRP A 50 9.49 38.60 7.80
CA TRP A 50 8.24 39.35 7.96
C TRP A 50 7.58 39.65 6.62
N MET A 51 8.35 40.07 5.61
CA MET A 51 7.82 40.30 4.26
C MET A 51 7.34 39.01 3.60
N GLU A 52 8.02 37.87 3.77
CA GLU A 52 7.59 36.57 3.25
C GLU A 52 6.23 36.15 3.81
N VAL A 53 6.02 36.35 5.11
CA VAL A 53 4.73 36.07 5.76
C VAL A 53 3.63 37.01 5.24
N CYS A 54 3.93 38.30 5.04
CA CYS A 54 2.94 39.26 4.55
C CYS A 54 2.58 39.04 3.06
N LEU A 55 3.55 38.58 2.25
CA LEU A 55 3.39 38.42 0.80
C LEU A 55 2.98 37.01 0.38
N VAL A 56 3.20 36.00 1.23
CA VAL A 56 3.03 34.58 0.91
C VAL A 56 3.89 34.19 -0.32
N GLU A 57 5.12 34.70 -0.35
CA GLU A 57 6.10 34.51 -1.43
C GLU A 57 7.51 34.48 -0.82
N GLU A 58 8.40 33.64 -1.34
CA GLU A 58 9.79 33.53 -0.88
C GLU A 58 10.64 34.70 -1.42
N LEU A 59 11.40 35.35 -0.53
CA LEU A 59 12.27 36.47 -0.87
C LEU A 59 13.72 36.00 -1.09
N PRO A 60 14.55 36.81 -1.77
CA PRO A 60 15.97 36.51 -1.95
C PRO A 60 16.70 36.23 -0.62
N PRO A 61 17.82 35.49 -0.64
CA PRO A 61 18.67 35.30 0.53
C PRO A 61 19.06 36.63 1.18
N THR A 62 19.29 36.63 2.49
CA THR A 62 19.50 37.84 3.31
C THR A 62 20.70 38.67 2.86
N THR A 63 21.73 38.00 2.32
CA THR A 63 22.91 38.62 1.71
C THR A 63 22.62 39.35 0.39
N GLU A 64 21.57 38.96 -0.32
CA GLU A 64 21.15 39.53 -1.61
C GLU A 64 19.88 40.38 -1.50
N LEU A 65 19.25 40.42 -0.33
CA LEU A 65 17.98 41.09 -0.07
C LEU A 65 18.04 42.58 -0.40
N GLU A 66 19.14 43.25 -0.06
CA GLU A 66 19.34 44.66 -0.39
C GLU A 66 19.24 44.94 -1.88
N GLU A 67 19.84 44.06 -2.71
CA GLU A 67 19.83 44.19 -4.17
C GLU A 67 18.46 43.82 -4.73
N GLY A 68 17.82 42.79 -4.18
CA GLY A 68 16.49 42.33 -4.57
C GLY A 68 15.36 43.35 -4.32
N LEU A 69 15.51 44.25 -3.34
CA LEU A 69 14.52 45.29 -3.04
C LEU A 69 14.63 46.54 -3.94
N ARG A 70 15.75 46.72 -4.67
CA ARG A 70 16.02 47.94 -5.45
C ARG A 70 15.04 48.18 -6.59
N ASN A 71 14.49 47.12 -7.17
CA ASN A 71 13.50 47.21 -8.25
C ASN A 71 12.09 47.62 -7.75
N GLY A 72 11.91 47.72 -6.42
CA GLY A 72 10.68 48.15 -5.77
C GLY A 72 9.50 47.18 -5.91
N VAL A 73 9.64 46.04 -6.59
CA VAL A 73 8.53 45.11 -6.86
C VAL A 73 7.97 44.55 -5.57
N TYR A 74 8.83 44.03 -4.68
CA TYR A 74 8.41 43.53 -3.37
C TYR A 74 7.81 44.65 -2.48
N LEU A 75 8.34 45.87 -2.56
CA LEU A 75 7.79 47.03 -1.84
C LEU A 75 6.39 47.39 -2.34
N ALA A 76 6.15 47.33 -3.65
CA ALA A 76 4.83 47.58 -4.24
C ALA A 76 3.84 46.44 -3.95
N LYS A 77 4.29 45.18 -3.92
CA LYS A 77 3.48 44.05 -3.45
C LYS A 77 3.10 44.23 -1.96
N LEU A 78 4.04 44.68 -1.14
CA LEU A 78 3.79 45.00 0.28
C LEU A 78 2.80 46.16 0.42
N ALA A 79 2.92 47.18 -0.42
CA ALA A 79 1.97 48.28 -0.49
C ALA A 79 0.54 47.84 -0.85
N LYS A 80 0.41 46.86 -1.75
CA LYS A 80 -0.89 46.23 -2.08
C LYS A 80 -1.46 45.46 -0.88
N PHE A 81 -0.62 44.79 -0.09
CA PHE A 81 -1.05 44.05 1.09
C PHE A 81 -1.75 44.96 2.12
N PHE A 82 -1.13 46.07 2.52
CA PHE A 82 -1.72 46.93 3.55
C PHE A 82 -2.62 48.07 3.02
N ALA A 83 -2.50 48.44 1.74
CA ALA A 83 -3.32 49.49 1.11
C ALA A 83 -3.86 49.07 -0.27
N PRO A 84 -4.70 48.01 -0.36
CA PRO A 84 -5.15 47.44 -1.64
C PRO A 84 -6.01 48.39 -2.48
N LYS A 85 -6.60 49.42 -1.85
CA LYS A 85 -7.38 50.47 -2.55
C LYS A 85 -6.50 51.47 -3.29
N MET A 86 -5.23 51.62 -2.90
CA MET A 86 -4.28 52.57 -3.48
C MET A 86 -3.41 51.94 -4.57
N VAL A 87 -3.02 50.68 -4.38
CA VAL A 87 -2.09 49.98 -5.28
C VAL A 87 -2.81 48.86 -6.02
N SER A 88 -2.76 48.91 -7.35
CA SER A 88 -3.30 47.86 -8.21
C SER A 88 -2.17 47.02 -8.77
N GLU A 89 -2.29 45.70 -8.69
CA GLU A 89 -1.31 44.75 -9.21
C GLU A 89 -1.00 44.95 -10.70
N LYS A 90 -2.01 45.34 -11.49
CA LYS A 90 -1.84 45.66 -12.92
C LYS A 90 -0.98 46.90 -13.18
N LYS A 91 -0.73 47.72 -12.16
CA LYS A 91 0.10 48.94 -12.22
C LYS A 91 1.51 48.72 -11.65
N ILE A 92 1.80 47.56 -11.07
CA ILE A 92 3.16 47.22 -10.64
C ILE A 92 3.96 46.88 -11.90
N TYR A 93 5.09 47.57 -12.08
CA TYR A 93 5.95 47.37 -13.23
C TYR A 93 6.89 46.17 -12.99
N ASP A 94 6.96 45.25 -13.96
CA ASP A 94 7.78 44.03 -13.90
C ASP A 94 7.46 43.14 -12.68
N VAL A 95 6.17 42.82 -12.48
CA VAL A 95 5.66 42.03 -11.34
C VAL A 95 6.41 40.70 -11.14
N GLU A 96 6.75 40.02 -12.25
CA GLU A 96 7.46 38.74 -12.28
C GLU A 96 8.99 38.89 -12.29
N GLN A 97 9.50 40.13 -12.23
CA GLN A 97 10.93 40.47 -12.26
C GLN A 97 11.70 39.92 -13.47
N THR A 98 10.99 39.57 -14.56
CA THR A 98 11.60 38.98 -15.76
C THR A 98 12.55 39.94 -16.47
N ARG A 99 12.22 41.24 -16.47
CA ARG A 99 13.08 42.25 -17.08
C ARG A 99 14.26 42.58 -16.17
N TYR A 100 14.04 42.61 -14.86
CA TYR A 100 15.10 42.79 -13.87
C TYR A 100 16.16 41.68 -13.96
N LYS A 101 15.73 40.41 -14.02
CA LYS A 101 16.64 39.25 -14.18
C LYS A 101 17.41 39.26 -15.51
N LYS A 102 16.82 39.79 -16.60
CA LYS A 102 17.43 39.79 -17.94
C LYS A 102 18.31 41.01 -18.23
N SER A 103 17.97 42.18 -17.71
CA SER A 103 18.57 43.46 -18.12
C SER A 103 18.88 44.40 -16.96
N GLY A 104 18.69 43.96 -15.72
CA GLY A 104 18.94 44.76 -14.52
C GLY A 104 17.89 45.85 -14.28
N LEU A 105 18.26 46.86 -13.48
CA LEU A 105 17.37 47.96 -13.13
C LEU A 105 16.99 48.82 -14.36
N HIS A 106 15.70 49.03 -14.52
CA HIS A 106 15.11 49.96 -15.47
C HIS A 106 14.47 51.12 -14.71
N PHE A 107 14.57 52.36 -15.23
CA PHE A 107 14.07 53.56 -14.55
C PHE A 107 12.59 53.45 -14.11
N ARG A 108 11.75 52.76 -14.89
CA ARG A 108 10.34 52.51 -14.52
C ARG A 108 10.15 51.73 -13.21
N HIS A 109 11.15 51.01 -12.70
CA HIS A 109 11.09 50.38 -11.37
C HIS A 109 10.94 51.41 -10.24
N THR A 110 11.39 52.66 -10.44
CA THR A 110 11.18 53.74 -9.45
C THR A 110 9.70 53.99 -9.15
N ASP A 111 8.81 53.73 -10.11
CA ASP A 111 7.36 53.87 -9.92
C ASP A 111 6.83 52.90 -8.85
N ASN A 112 7.40 51.69 -8.76
CA ASN A 112 7.03 50.72 -7.74
C ASN A 112 7.35 51.23 -6.33
N THR A 113 8.55 51.81 -6.15
CA THR A 113 8.95 52.44 -4.87
C THR A 113 8.06 53.64 -4.53
N VAL A 114 7.72 54.48 -5.52
CA VAL A 114 6.80 55.62 -5.31
C VAL A 114 5.39 55.16 -4.92
N GLN A 115 4.90 54.07 -5.50
CA GLN A 115 3.61 53.47 -5.11
C GLN A 115 3.62 53.02 -3.64
N TRP A 116 4.72 52.43 -3.17
CA TRP A 116 4.90 52.07 -1.77
C TRP A 116 4.93 53.28 -0.82
N LEU A 117 5.69 54.33 -1.15
CA LEU A 117 5.72 55.56 -0.36
C LEU A 117 4.33 56.21 -0.23
N ARG A 118 3.57 56.27 -1.33
CA ARG A 118 2.19 56.80 -1.33
C ARG A 118 1.23 55.94 -0.52
N ALA A 119 1.41 54.62 -0.53
CA ALA A 119 0.63 53.72 0.30
C ALA A 119 0.90 53.98 1.79
N MET A 120 2.16 54.14 2.19
CA MET A 120 2.54 54.48 3.57
C MET A 120 1.95 55.83 4.02
N GLU A 121 1.91 56.82 3.13
CA GLU A 121 1.28 58.12 3.41
C GLU A 121 -0.23 57.98 3.64
N SER A 122 -0.89 57.08 2.90
CA SER A 122 -2.34 56.86 3.02
C SER A 122 -2.76 56.18 4.32
N ILE A 123 -1.88 55.35 4.91
CA ILE A 123 -2.12 54.71 6.21
C ILE A 123 -1.68 55.58 7.39
N GLY A 124 -1.03 56.73 7.14
CA GLY A 124 -0.67 57.69 8.18
C GLY A 124 0.67 57.43 8.87
N LEU A 125 1.57 56.63 8.29
CA LEU A 125 2.92 56.43 8.85
C LEU A 125 3.69 57.78 8.87
N PRO A 126 4.34 58.19 9.97
CA PRO A 126 5.07 59.45 10.04
C PRO A 126 6.20 59.56 9.02
N LYS A 127 6.31 60.74 8.36
CA LYS A 127 7.29 60.98 7.28
C LYS A 127 8.76 60.89 7.74
N ILE A 128 9.03 60.93 9.04
CA ILE A 128 10.38 60.76 9.60
C ILE A 128 11.01 59.41 9.24
N PHE A 129 10.19 58.38 9.04
CA PHE A 129 10.65 57.03 8.69
C PHE A 129 10.93 56.85 7.20
N TYR A 130 10.48 57.77 6.33
CA TYR A 130 10.42 57.50 4.90
C TYR A 130 11.81 57.59 4.27
N PRO A 131 12.20 56.62 3.42
CA PRO A 131 13.37 56.74 2.56
C PRO A 131 13.04 57.58 1.32
N GLU A 132 14.07 58.12 0.66
CA GLU A 132 13.93 58.72 -0.67
C GLU A 132 13.94 57.64 -1.75
N THR A 133 13.33 57.91 -2.92
CA THR A 133 13.35 56.94 -4.04
C THR A 133 14.78 56.61 -4.49
N THR A 134 15.70 57.56 -4.38
CA THR A 134 17.13 57.36 -4.67
C THR A 134 17.86 56.54 -3.61
N ASP A 135 17.36 56.52 -2.37
CA ASP A 135 17.93 55.69 -1.30
C ASP A 135 17.80 54.20 -1.66
N VAL A 136 16.68 53.84 -2.30
CA VAL A 136 16.34 52.48 -2.74
C VAL A 136 16.90 52.17 -4.13
N TYR A 137 16.58 52.95 -5.15
CA TYR A 137 16.90 52.62 -6.55
C TYR A 137 18.42 52.69 -6.83
N ASP A 138 19.08 53.75 -6.38
CA ASP A 138 20.53 53.98 -6.59
C ASP A 138 21.40 53.31 -5.50
N ARG A 139 20.80 52.56 -4.57
CA ARG A 139 21.48 51.94 -3.42
C ARG A 139 22.25 52.98 -2.56
N LYS A 140 21.72 54.20 -2.41
CA LYS A 140 22.38 55.27 -1.64
C LYS A 140 22.25 55.10 -0.13
N ASN A 141 21.11 54.59 0.35
CA ASN A 141 20.85 54.40 1.78
C ASN A 141 19.81 53.30 2.00
N ILE A 142 20.18 52.07 1.64
CA ILE A 142 19.36 50.88 1.91
C ILE A 142 19.06 50.68 3.41
N PRO A 143 19.99 50.95 4.35
CA PRO A 143 19.68 50.84 5.78
C PRO A 143 18.48 51.69 6.23
N ARG A 144 18.28 52.88 5.65
CA ARG A 144 17.11 53.72 5.91
C ARG A 144 15.81 53.09 5.41
N MET A 145 15.84 52.39 4.29
CA MET A 145 14.69 51.64 3.78
C MET A 145 14.37 50.46 4.71
N ILE A 146 15.37 49.72 5.17
CA ILE A 146 15.18 48.61 6.13
C ILE A 146 14.60 49.15 7.45
N TYR A 147 15.14 50.26 7.96
CA TYR A 147 14.56 50.97 9.12
C TYR A 147 13.11 51.37 8.91
N CYS A 148 12.74 51.84 7.72
CA CYS A 148 11.36 52.14 7.36
C CYS A 148 10.47 50.88 7.35
N ILE A 149 10.98 49.73 6.89
CA ILE A 149 10.24 48.45 6.90
C ILE A 149 9.98 48.01 8.34
N HIS A 150 10.97 48.14 9.24
CA HIS A 150 10.81 47.85 10.67
C HIS A 150 9.76 48.76 11.33
N ALA A 151 9.81 50.07 11.06
CA ALA A 151 8.80 51.01 11.54
C ALA A 151 7.41 50.73 10.97
N LEU A 152 7.31 50.40 9.68
CA LEU A 152 6.08 50.01 9.02
C LEU A 152 5.52 48.71 9.62
N SER A 153 6.36 47.72 9.89
CA SER A 153 5.96 46.45 10.49
C SER A 153 5.33 46.67 11.87
N LEU A 154 6.01 47.42 12.74
CA LEU A 154 5.48 47.77 14.05
C LEU A 154 4.16 48.55 13.95
N TYR A 155 4.06 49.47 12.99
CA TYR A 155 2.85 50.26 12.77
C TYR A 155 1.68 49.40 12.26
N LEU A 156 1.92 48.52 11.29
CA LEU A 156 0.88 47.62 10.76
C LEU A 156 0.45 46.55 11.76
N PHE A 157 1.38 46.10 12.62
CA PHE A 157 1.05 45.23 13.75
C PHE A 157 0.13 45.94 14.75
N LYS A 158 0.43 47.20 15.11
CA LYS A 158 -0.46 48.01 15.96
C LYS A 158 -1.85 48.22 15.34
N LEU A 159 -1.93 48.35 14.02
CA LEU A 159 -3.21 48.46 13.30
C LEU A 159 -3.93 47.11 13.11
N GLY A 160 -3.34 45.99 13.52
CA GLY A 160 -3.88 44.64 13.33
C GLY A 160 -3.92 44.17 11.86
N ILE A 161 -3.13 44.80 10.99
CA ILE A 161 -3.09 44.49 9.54
C ILE A 161 -2.02 43.43 9.24
N ALA A 162 -0.91 43.44 9.97
CA ALA A 162 0.24 42.55 9.76
C ALA A 162 0.66 41.85 11.06
N PRO A 163 1.32 40.67 10.98
CA PRO A 163 1.92 40.04 12.14
C PRO A 163 3.12 40.84 12.68
N GLN A 164 3.51 40.59 13.92
CA GLN A 164 4.68 41.21 14.55
C GLN A 164 5.97 40.70 13.90
N ILE A 165 6.92 41.60 13.62
CA ILE A 165 8.29 41.22 13.23
C ILE A 165 9.00 40.51 14.39
N GLN A 166 9.75 39.46 14.07
CA GLN A 166 10.51 38.69 15.06
C GLN A 166 11.76 39.47 15.47
N ASP A 167 12.21 39.29 16.71
CA ASP A 167 13.55 39.70 17.16
C ASP A 167 14.48 38.47 17.08
N LEU A 168 15.40 38.50 16.13
CA LEU A 168 16.34 37.44 15.79
C LEU A 168 17.78 37.75 16.24
N LEU A 169 17.99 38.88 16.90
CA LEU A 169 19.30 39.25 17.41
C LEU A 169 19.82 38.17 18.40
N GLY A 170 20.98 37.57 18.07
CA GLY A 170 21.59 36.50 18.87
C GLY A 170 20.93 35.11 18.73
N LYS A 171 19.94 34.96 17.83
CA LYS A 171 19.26 33.67 17.55
C LYS A 171 19.61 33.09 16.18
N VAL A 172 20.20 33.90 15.30
CA VAL A 172 20.63 33.53 13.96
C VAL A 172 22.14 33.73 13.85
N ASP A 173 22.81 32.73 13.30
CA ASP A 173 24.25 32.76 13.05
C ASP A 173 24.52 33.05 11.56
N PHE A 174 25.48 33.93 11.29
CA PHE A 174 25.98 34.23 9.95
C PHE A 174 27.44 33.80 9.87
N THR A 175 27.90 33.46 8.66
CA THR A 175 29.30 33.11 8.44
C THR A 175 30.21 34.33 8.62
N GLU A 176 31.48 34.11 8.99
CA GLU A 176 32.46 35.19 9.11
C GLU A 176 32.65 35.96 7.80
N GLU A 177 32.49 35.28 6.66
CA GLU A 177 32.57 35.89 5.32
C GLU A 177 31.41 36.85 5.08
N GLU A 178 30.18 36.49 5.46
CA GLU A 178 28.99 37.36 5.34
C GLU A 178 29.10 38.60 6.22
N ILE A 179 29.53 38.43 7.48
CA ILE A 179 29.73 39.55 8.41
C ILE A 179 30.85 40.48 7.90
N SER A 180 31.95 39.91 7.39
CA SER A 180 33.07 40.68 6.82
C SER A 180 32.67 41.45 5.54
N ASN A 181 31.87 40.83 4.67
CA ASN A 181 31.34 41.46 3.47
C ASN A 181 30.38 42.60 3.81
N MET A 182 29.44 42.37 4.74
CA MET A 182 28.51 43.39 5.20
C MET A 182 29.23 44.56 5.89
N ARG A 183 30.25 44.28 6.70
CA ARG A 183 31.12 45.32 7.31
C ARG A 183 31.76 46.21 6.24
N LYS A 184 32.36 45.61 5.21
CA LYS A 184 32.97 46.35 4.09
C LYS A 184 31.96 47.15 3.30
N GLU A 185 30.73 46.66 3.16
CA GLU A 185 29.66 47.42 2.52
C GLU A 185 29.25 48.62 3.37
N LEU A 186 28.97 48.44 4.66
CA LEU A 186 28.62 49.53 5.59
C LEU A 186 29.72 50.62 5.67
N GLU A 187 31.00 50.22 5.66
CA GLU A 187 32.14 51.16 5.65
C GLU A 187 32.22 52.01 4.37
N LYS A 188 31.86 51.45 3.20
CA LYS A 188 31.86 52.18 1.92
C LYS A 188 30.84 53.31 1.88
N TYR A 189 29.73 53.17 2.58
CA TYR A 189 28.65 54.16 2.56
C TYR A 189 28.84 55.27 3.61
N GLY A 190 29.63 55.03 4.68
CA GLY A 190 29.86 56.02 5.73
C GLY A 190 28.58 56.45 6.46
N ILE A 191 27.53 55.62 6.45
CA ILE A 191 26.19 55.94 6.98
C ILE A 191 26.17 55.67 8.48
N GLN A 192 25.60 56.61 9.24
CA GLN A 192 25.25 56.41 10.65
C GLN A 192 24.06 55.44 10.73
N MET A 193 24.24 54.27 11.36
CA MET A 193 23.17 53.30 11.57
C MET A 193 22.01 53.92 12.37
N PRO A 194 20.76 53.87 11.87
CA PRO A 194 19.61 54.34 12.62
C PRO A 194 19.35 53.43 13.85
N SER A 195 18.86 54.01 14.95
CA SER A 195 18.60 53.24 16.18
C SER A 195 17.29 52.46 16.09
N PHE A 196 17.36 51.18 15.70
CA PHE A 196 16.20 50.29 15.59
C PHE A 196 15.44 50.10 16.91
N SER A 197 16.13 50.14 18.06
CA SER A 197 15.53 50.04 19.39
C SER A 197 14.61 51.20 19.78
N LYS A 198 14.73 52.36 19.13
CA LYS A 198 13.96 53.57 19.48
C LYS A 198 12.67 53.74 18.67
N ILE A 199 12.40 52.84 17.72
CA ILE A 199 11.24 52.95 16.80
C ILE A 199 9.92 52.93 17.58
N GLY A 200 9.78 52.03 18.55
CA GLY A 200 8.55 51.89 19.34
C GLY A 200 8.19 53.14 20.15
N GLY A 201 9.18 53.77 20.80
CA GLY A 201 8.99 54.98 21.59
C GLY A 201 8.65 56.22 20.75
N ILE A 202 9.18 56.32 19.52
CA ILE A 202 8.86 57.41 18.59
C ILE A 202 7.43 57.25 18.06
N LEU A 203 6.99 56.02 17.76
CA LEU A 203 5.62 55.75 17.31
C LEU A 203 4.58 56.01 18.42
N ALA A 204 4.84 55.61 19.66
CA ALA A 204 3.91 55.79 20.79
C ALA A 204 3.67 57.28 21.14
N ASN A 205 4.67 58.14 20.96
CA ASN A 205 4.53 59.57 21.26
C ASN A 205 3.67 60.34 20.22
N GLU A 206 3.44 59.80 19.03
CA GLU A 206 2.69 60.47 17.95
C GLU A 206 1.29 59.88 17.68
N LEU A 207 0.93 58.72 18.26
CA LEU A 207 -0.28 57.96 17.91
C LEU A 207 -1.34 57.92 19.03
N SER A 208 -2.00 59.06 19.24
CA SER A 208 -3.34 59.19 19.86
C SER A 208 -3.52 58.86 21.36
N VAL A 209 -4.57 59.47 21.93
CA VAL A 209 -4.95 59.44 23.36
C VAL A 209 -5.43 58.04 23.83
N ASP A 210 -5.77 57.13 22.92
CA ASP A 210 -6.25 55.77 23.23
C ASP A 210 -5.11 54.80 23.61
N GLU A 211 -3.92 54.94 23.01
CA GLU A 211 -2.74 54.14 23.38
C GLU A 211 -2.27 54.47 24.80
N ALA A 212 -2.40 55.73 25.24
CA ALA A 212 -2.06 56.13 26.60
C ALA A 212 -2.96 55.44 27.65
N ALA A 213 -4.25 55.27 27.35
CA ALA A 213 -5.18 54.56 28.23
C ALA A 213 -4.87 53.05 28.30
N LEU A 214 -4.49 52.44 27.17
CA LEU A 214 -4.02 51.06 27.12
C LEU A 214 -2.72 50.87 27.92
N HIS A 215 -1.73 51.74 27.71
CA HIS A 215 -0.47 51.71 28.46
C HIS A 215 -0.70 51.88 29.96
N ALA A 216 -1.55 52.83 30.38
CA ALA A 216 -1.90 53.01 31.79
C ALA A 216 -2.60 51.76 32.38
N ALA A 217 -3.47 51.10 31.61
CA ALA A 217 -4.14 49.87 32.04
C ALA A 217 -3.15 48.70 32.21
N VAL A 218 -2.20 48.54 31.29
CA VAL A 218 -1.13 47.51 31.37
C VAL A 218 -0.20 47.76 32.55
N ILE A 219 0.17 49.01 32.82
CA ILE A 219 0.96 49.38 34.00
C ILE A 219 0.20 49.03 35.29
N ALA A 220 -1.07 49.42 35.37
CA ALA A 220 -1.91 49.11 36.53
C ALA A 220 -2.04 47.60 36.79
N ILE A 221 -2.11 46.78 35.73
CA ILE A 221 -2.10 45.31 35.84
C ILE A 221 -0.75 44.83 36.42
N ASN A 222 0.37 45.30 35.89
CA ASN A 222 1.70 44.93 36.37
C ASN A 222 1.95 45.33 37.83
N GLU A 223 1.40 46.46 38.28
CA GLU A 223 1.43 46.88 39.68
C GLU A 223 0.54 46.00 40.57
N ALA A 224 -0.64 45.60 40.08
CA ALA A 224 -1.52 44.70 40.82
C ALA A 224 -0.88 43.31 41.00
N ILE A 225 -0.22 42.80 39.96
CA ILE A 225 0.56 41.54 40.01
C ILE A 225 1.64 41.60 41.10
N GLU A 226 2.36 42.71 41.23
CA GLU A 226 3.39 42.90 42.28
C GLU A 226 2.83 42.90 43.70
N LYS A 227 1.63 43.47 43.89
CA LYS A 227 0.97 43.50 45.19
C LYS A 227 0.53 42.12 45.67
N GLY A 228 0.43 41.15 44.76
CA GLY A 228 0.16 39.74 45.10
C GLY A 228 -1.28 39.45 45.54
N ILE A 229 -2.22 40.37 45.32
CA ILE A 229 -3.62 40.24 45.74
C ILE A 229 -4.46 39.83 44.53
N ALA A 230 -4.90 38.58 44.49
CA ALA A 230 -5.64 38.00 43.36
C ALA A 230 -6.92 38.78 43.03
N GLU A 231 -7.67 39.21 44.04
CA GLU A 231 -8.91 39.99 43.88
C GLU A 231 -8.64 41.37 43.26
N GLN A 232 -7.47 41.95 43.51
CA GLN A 232 -7.09 43.24 42.92
C GLN A 232 -6.62 43.06 41.46
N THR A 233 -5.88 41.98 41.20
CA THR A 233 -5.37 41.67 39.87
C THR A 233 -6.49 41.38 38.90
N ILE A 234 -7.49 40.59 39.26
CA ILE A 234 -8.65 40.33 38.39
C ILE A 234 -9.43 41.60 38.05
N VAL A 235 -9.58 42.54 39.01
CA VAL A 235 -10.21 43.84 38.75
C VAL A 235 -9.43 44.65 37.71
N THR A 236 -8.09 44.61 37.77
CA THR A 236 -7.26 45.28 36.75
C THR A 236 -7.27 44.56 35.40
N LEU A 237 -7.35 43.23 35.36
CA LEU A 237 -7.47 42.45 34.13
C LEU A 237 -8.80 42.70 33.40
N ARG A 238 -9.86 43.03 34.15
CA ARG A 238 -11.17 43.42 33.59
C ARG A 238 -11.24 44.86 33.08
N ASN A 239 -10.16 45.62 33.19
CA ASN A 239 -10.15 47.00 32.71
C ASN A 239 -10.43 47.01 31.19
N PRO A 240 -11.51 47.67 30.72
CA PRO A 240 -11.87 47.69 29.31
C PRO A 240 -10.76 48.32 28.44
N ASN A 241 -9.96 49.22 29.02
CA ASN A 241 -8.84 49.84 28.33
C ASN A 241 -7.65 48.89 28.15
N ALA A 242 -7.59 47.76 28.85
CA ALA A 242 -6.55 46.74 28.68
C ALA A 242 -6.80 45.86 27.45
N VAL A 243 -8.01 45.88 26.87
CA VAL A 243 -8.41 45.11 25.69
C VAL A 243 -8.06 43.62 25.83
N LEU A 244 -8.27 43.08 27.03
CA LEU A 244 -8.08 41.67 27.33
C LEU A 244 -9.38 40.89 27.09
N THR A 245 -9.26 39.69 26.54
CA THR A 245 -10.38 38.79 26.27
C THR A 245 -10.30 37.52 27.13
N SER A 246 -11.45 36.87 27.32
CA SER A 246 -11.56 35.60 28.04
C SER A 246 -11.10 35.62 29.51
N VAL A 247 -11.30 36.74 30.23
CA VAL A 247 -10.98 36.82 31.66
C VAL A 247 -12.09 36.20 32.51
N ASP A 248 -11.78 35.14 33.26
CA ASP A 248 -12.71 34.42 34.15
C ASP A 248 -12.43 34.75 35.63
N ASP A 249 -13.45 35.19 36.38
CA ASP A 249 -13.32 35.53 37.81
C ASP A 249 -12.93 34.33 38.67
N SER A 250 -13.35 33.13 38.28
CA SER A 250 -13.11 31.91 39.04
C SER A 250 -11.62 31.53 39.07
N LEU A 251 -10.82 32.03 38.12
CA LEU A 251 -9.40 31.72 37.95
C LEU A 251 -8.47 32.84 38.47
N ALA A 252 -8.99 33.75 39.31
CA ALA A 252 -8.26 34.91 39.77
C ALA A 252 -6.93 34.55 40.48
N GLN A 253 -6.90 33.45 41.25
CA GLN A 253 -5.70 33.01 41.97
C GLN A 253 -4.65 32.44 41.00
N GLU A 254 -5.09 31.67 40.01
CA GLU A 254 -4.28 31.04 38.99
C GLU A 254 -3.65 32.08 38.05
N TYR A 255 -4.43 33.09 37.63
CA TYR A 255 -3.90 34.23 36.86
C TYR A 255 -2.84 34.99 37.64
N GLN A 256 -3.11 35.32 38.91
CA GLN A 256 -2.15 36.02 39.76
C GLN A 256 -0.84 35.26 39.86
N LYS A 257 -0.90 33.94 40.07
CA LYS A 257 0.30 33.10 40.19
C LYS A 257 1.10 33.06 38.88
N GLU A 258 0.48 32.72 37.75
CA GLU A 258 1.16 32.59 36.46
C GLU A 258 1.73 33.93 35.98
N LEU A 259 0.96 35.02 36.11
CA LEU A 259 1.41 36.36 35.70
C LEU A 259 2.56 36.86 36.59
N TRP A 260 2.55 36.55 37.88
CA TRP A 260 3.65 36.90 38.78
C TRP A 260 4.93 36.15 38.42
N GLU A 261 4.84 34.83 38.18
CA GLU A 261 5.99 34.03 37.74
C GLU A 261 6.52 34.49 36.37
N ALA A 262 5.62 34.84 35.45
CA ALA A 262 5.97 35.39 34.14
C ALA A 262 6.72 36.72 34.24
N LYS A 263 6.21 37.62 35.07
CA LYS A 263 6.85 38.91 35.33
C LYS A 263 8.24 38.72 35.93
N LYS A 264 8.38 37.84 36.93
CA LYS A 264 9.68 37.56 37.57
C LYS A 264 10.71 37.01 36.58
N ARG A 265 10.31 36.08 35.71
CA ARG A 265 11.19 35.57 34.65
C ARG A 265 11.62 36.68 33.68
N LYS A 266 10.71 37.60 33.34
CA LYS A 266 11.01 38.71 32.43
C LYS A 266 11.98 39.71 33.06
N GLU A 267 11.76 40.09 34.33
CA GLU A 267 12.67 40.93 35.11
C GLU A 267 14.08 40.32 35.20
N GLU A 268 14.18 39.01 35.45
CA GLU A 268 15.47 38.30 35.51
C GLU A 268 16.18 38.29 34.15
N ASN A 269 15.44 38.03 33.06
CA ASN A 269 15.99 38.07 31.70
C ASN A 269 16.48 39.47 31.31
N ALA A 270 15.72 40.53 31.65
CA ALA A 270 16.12 41.91 31.40
C ALA A 270 17.41 42.27 32.17
N ARG A 271 17.54 41.81 33.42
CA ARG A 271 18.76 41.98 34.23
C ARG A 271 19.98 41.30 33.62
N LEU A 272 19.83 40.07 33.14
CA LEU A 272 20.93 39.34 32.48
C LEU A 272 21.39 40.02 31.18
N LYS A 273 20.47 40.67 30.46
CA LYS A 273 20.76 41.41 29.21
C LYS A 273 21.48 42.75 29.46
N ASN A 274 21.19 43.42 30.57
CA ASN A 274 21.64 44.79 30.85
C ASN A 274 22.83 44.91 31.83
N ASN A 275 23.65 43.85 31.98
CA ASN A 275 24.77 43.79 32.95
C ASN A 275 25.88 44.88 32.80
N CYS A 276 25.86 45.72 31.76
CA CYS A 276 26.83 46.81 31.53
C CYS A 276 26.21 48.22 31.43
N ILE A 277 24.92 48.40 31.77
CA ILE A 277 24.17 49.67 31.63
C ILE A 277 23.84 50.23 33.04
N SER A 278 23.88 51.56 33.25
CA SER A 278 23.56 52.16 34.55
C SER A 278 22.07 52.02 34.90
N GLU A 279 21.69 52.09 36.19
CA GLU A 279 20.28 51.96 36.59
C GLU A 279 19.38 53.02 35.93
N GLU A 280 19.92 54.19 35.59
CA GLU A 280 19.18 55.29 34.98
C GLU A 280 18.91 55.12 33.47
N GLU A 281 19.57 54.17 32.80
CA GLU A 281 19.42 53.91 31.35
C GLU A 281 18.54 52.68 31.05
N ARG A 282 18.01 52.00 32.08
CA ARG A 282 17.11 50.85 31.91
C ARG A 282 15.71 51.27 31.48
N ASP A 283 15.21 50.68 30.40
CA ASP A 283 13.86 50.91 29.93
C ASP A 283 12.85 50.15 30.82
N ALA A 284 11.97 50.90 31.50
CA ALA A 284 10.93 50.35 32.36
C ALA A 284 9.99 49.38 31.61
N TYR A 285 9.88 49.49 30.27
CA TYR A 285 9.06 48.58 29.46
C TYR A 285 9.72 47.20 29.23
N GLU A 286 11.02 47.04 29.46
CA GLU A 286 11.71 45.74 29.38
C GLU A 286 11.40 44.83 30.58
N GLU A 287 11.10 45.42 31.75
CA GLU A 287 10.81 44.69 33.00
C GLU A 287 9.31 44.41 33.19
N LEU A 288 8.43 45.15 32.50
CA LEU A 288 6.97 44.99 32.60
C LEU A 288 6.43 44.00 31.56
N LEU A 289 5.39 43.25 31.92
CA LEU A 289 4.64 42.45 30.95
C LEU A 289 3.84 43.37 30.02
N THR A 290 3.91 43.11 28.72
CA THR A 290 3.13 43.76 27.69
C THR A 290 1.70 43.20 27.64
N GLN A 291 0.78 43.92 27.00
CA GLN A 291 -0.61 43.45 26.82
C GLN A 291 -0.67 42.08 26.14
N ALA A 292 0.14 41.85 25.11
CA ALA A 292 0.17 40.58 24.37
C ALA A 292 0.68 39.41 25.23
N GLU A 293 1.71 39.65 26.06
CA GLU A 293 2.20 38.65 27.02
C GLU A 293 1.14 38.34 28.08
N ILE A 294 0.47 39.37 28.64
CA ILE A 294 -0.60 39.19 29.62
C ILE A 294 -1.75 38.36 29.02
N GLN A 295 -2.19 38.68 27.80
CA GLN A 295 -3.22 37.91 27.09
C GLN A 295 -2.76 36.46 26.83
N GLY A 296 -1.51 36.26 26.45
CA GLY A 296 -0.92 34.94 26.25
C GLY A 296 -0.94 34.09 27.52
N HIS A 297 -0.61 34.68 28.68
CA HIS A 297 -0.67 34.01 29.97
C HIS A 297 -2.11 33.73 30.45
N ILE A 298 -3.06 34.65 30.22
CA ILE A 298 -4.49 34.41 30.48
C ILE A 298 -4.98 33.22 29.66
N ASN A 299 -4.70 33.21 28.36
CA ASN A 299 -5.08 32.12 27.46
C ASN A 299 -4.47 30.78 27.91
N LYS A 300 -3.22 30.79 28.37
CA LYS A 300 -2.55 29.61 28.92
C LYS A 300 -3.27 29.07 30.17
N VAL A 301 -3.60 29.92 31.14
CA VAL A 301 -4.30 29.51 32.38
C VAL A 301 -5.69 28.97 32.07
N ASN A 302 -6.44 29.66 31.20
CA ASN A 302 -7.78 29.21 30.77
C ASN A 302 -7.75 27.85 30.11
N ARG A 303 -6.75 27.62 29.24
CA ARG A 303 -6.57 26.34 28.57
C ARG A 303 -6.27 25.22 29.56
N LEU A 304 -5.39 25.47 30.54
CA LEU A 304 -5.10 24.49 31.59
C LEU A 304 -6.35 24.17 32.41
N ALA A 305 -7.10 25.18 32.86
CA ALA A 305 -8.34 24.99 33.60
C ALA A 305 -9.41 24.23 32.78
N ALA A 306 -9.52 24.51 31.48
CA ALA A 306 -10.43 23.79 30.59
C ALA A 306 -10.02 22.32 30.43
N VAL A 307 -8.72 22.02 30.28
CA VAL A 307 -8.19 20.66 30.20
C VAL A 307 -8.38 19.89 31.51
N ASP A 308 -8.17 20.53 32.66
CA ASP A 308 -8.43 19.94 33.98
C ASP A 308 -9.92 19.60 34.16
N HIS A 309 -10.79 20.49 33.69
CA HIS A 309 -12.23 20.26 33.69
C HIS A 309 -12.62 19.09 32.78
N ILE A 310 -12.11 19.02 31.54
CA ILE A 310 -12.33 17.89 30.62
C ILE A 310 -11.90 16.57 31.29
N ASN A 311 -10.69 16.53 31.86
CA ASN A 311 -10.20 15.35 32.56
C ASN A 311 -11.07 14.94 33.75
N THR A 312 -11.71 15.89 34.41
CA THR A 312 -12.64 15.63 35.51
C THR A 312 -13.95 15.04 35.01
N VAL A 313 -14.55 15.65 34.00
CA VAL A 313 -15.83 15.20 33.43
C VAL A 313 -15.69 13.83 32.76
N LEU A 314 -14.55 13.53 32.14
CA LEU A 314 -14.26 12.20 31.59
C LEU A 314 -14.38 11.09 32.65
N ARG A 315 -13.99 11.37 33.91
CA ARG A 315 -14.11 10.42 35.03
C ARG A 315 -15.53 10.29 35.56
N GLU A 316 -16.36 11.31 35.40
CA GLU A 316 -17.78 11.29 35.78
C GLU A 316 -18.58 10.38 34.85
N GLY A 317 -18.16 10.24 33.59
CA GLY A 317 -18.69 9.24 32.66
C GLY A 317 -19.91 9.68 31.86
N ASP A 318 -20.30 10.97 31.93
CA ASP A 318 -21.46 11.51 31.22
C ASP A 318 -21.07 12.06 29.83
N PRO A 319 -21.56 11.44 28.73
CA PRO A 319 -21.26 11.89 27.38
C PRO A 319 -21.66 13.35 27.07
N GLU A 320 -22.77 13.84 27.61
CA GLU A 320 -23.24 15.20 27.32
C GLU A 320 -22.36 16.24 27.99
N ASN A 321 -21.99 16.00 29.26
CA ASN A 321 -21.08 16.90 29.97
C ASN A 321 -19.69 16.89 29.34
N THR A 322 -19.21 15.72 28.89
CA THR A 322 -17.91 15.63 28.20
C THR A 322 -17.93 16.41 26.89
N LEU A 323 -18.99 16.29 26.09
CA LEU A 323 -19.13 17.09 24.89
C LEU A 323 -19.11 18.60 25.19
N LEU A 324 -19.88 19.05 26.20
CA LEU A 324 -19.90 20.46 26.59
C LEU A 324 -18.52 20.96 27.05
N ALA A 325 -17.76 20.13 27.76
CA ALA A 325 -16.40 20.46 28.17
C ALA A 325 -15.43 20.55 26.97
N LEU A 326 -15.54 19.64 26.01
CA LEU A 326 -14.72 19.64 24.78
C LEU A 326 -15.04 20.82 23.85
N GLN A 327 -16.28 21.31 23.83
CA GLN A 327 -16.72 22.44 23.00
C GLN A 327 -16.25 23.81 23.52
N LYS A 328 -15.70 23.88 24.74
CA LYS A 328 -15.25 25.15 25.33
C LYS A 328 -14.12 25.76 24.48
N PRO A 329 -14.28 26.99 23.97
CA PRO A 329 -13.25 27.62 23.13
C PRO A 329 -11.93 27.84 23.88
N GLU A 330 -11.97 27.93 25.20
CA GLU A 330 -10.80 28.03 26.07
C GLU A 330 -9.89 26.81 25.99
N ALA A 331 -10.46 25.63 25.71
CA ALA A 331 -9.70 24.37 25.59
C ALA A 331 -8.82 24.34 24.34
N GLN A 332 -9.09 25.18 23.33
CA GLN A 332 -8.36 25.23 22.05
C GLN A 332 -8.28 23.88 21.32
N LEU A 333 -9.32 23.06 21.46
CA LEU A 333 -9.43 21.75 20.83
C LEU A 333 -10.00 21.85 19.40
N PRO A 334 -9.76 20.83 18.56
CA PRO A 334 -10.40 20.70 17.25
C PRO A 334 -11.93 20.66 17.33
N THR A 335 -12.58 20.83 16.19
CA THR A 335 -14.06 20.80 16.11
C THR A 335 -14.58 19.45 16.55
N VAL A 336 -15.48 19.44 17.54
CA VAL A 336 -16.17 18.23 18.02
C VAL A 336 -17.61 18.16 17.53
N TYR A 337 -18.09 16.94 17.31
CA TYR A 337 -19.41 16.69 16.72
C TYR A 337 -20.42 16.15 17.74
N PRO A 338 -21.59 16.79 17.93
CA PRO A 338 -22.56 16.38 18.96
C PRO A 338 -23.08 14.94 18.83
N PHE A 339 -23.25 14.44 17.61
CA PHE A 339 -23.74 13.07 17.38
C PHE A 339 -22.76 11.99 17.88
N ALA A 340 -21.48 12.33 18.05
CA ALA A 340 -20.44 11.41 18.49
C ALA A 340 -20.10 11.53 19.98
N ALA A 341 -20.93 12.23 20.78
CA ALA A 341 -20.69 12.41 22.21
C ALA A 341 -20.40 11.09 22.99
N PRO A 342 -21.16 9.99 22.78
CA PRO A 342 -20.86 8.72 23.45
C PRO A 342 -19.49 8.14 23.07
N MET A 343 -19.07 8.35 21.82
CA MET A 343 -17.79 7.88 21.32
C MET A 343 -16.63 8.66 21.96
N TYR A 344 -16.70 9.99 21.96
CA TYR A 344 -15.67 10.82 22.62
C TYR A 344 -15.52 10.44 24.09
N GLN A 345 -16.62 10.26 24.81
CA GLN A 345 -16.58 9.86 26.22
C GLN A 345 -15.88 8.51 26.42
N ASN A 346 -16.28 7.48 25.69
CA ASN A 346 -15.74 6.13 25.87
C ASN A 346 -14.26 6.05 25.49
N GLU A 347 -13.88 6.59 24.33
CA GLU A 347 -12.52 6.50 23.81
C GLU A 347 -11.54 7.37 24.62
N LEU A 348 -11.91 8.62 24.94
CA LEU A 348 -11.06 9.48 25.76
C LEU A 348 -10.92 8.96 27.21
N PHE A 349 -11.97 8.35 27.77
CA PHE A 349 -11.86 7.73 29.09
C PHE A 349 -10.93 6.51 29.07
N ASN A 350 -11.01 5.68 28.01
CA ASN A 350 -10.08 4.56 27.82
C ASN A 350 -8.63 5.04 27.71
N LEU A 351 -8.38 6.09 26.91
CA LEU A 351 -7.06 6.71 26.80
C LEU A 351 -6.57 7.26 28.15
N GLN A 352 -7.43 7.95 28.89
CA GLN A 352 -7.11 8.49 30.21
C GLN A 352 -6.69 7.35 31.17
N LYS A 353 -7.41 6.23 31.16
CA LYS A 353 -7.12 5.06 32.02
C LYS A 353 -5.82 4.33 31.66
N GLN A 354 -5.43 4.37 30.38
CA GLN A 354 -4.16 3.79 29.92
C GLN A 354 -2.96 4.68 30.25
N ASN A 355 -3.18 5.99 30.40
CA ASN A 355 -2.14 6.92 30.79
C ASN A 355 -1.74 6.69 32.27
N ALA A 356 -0.44 6.59 32.54
CA ALA A 356 0.09 6.32 33.89
C ALA A 356 -0.36 7.33 34.95
N MET A 357 -0.64 8.57 34.54
CA MET A 357 -1.10 9.64 35.43
C MET A 357 -2.62 9.75 35.55
N ASN A 358 -3.39 8.89 34.85
CA ASN A 358 -4.86 9.02 34.71
C ASN A 358 -5.29 10.44 34.29
N TYR A 359 -4.48 11.07 33.44
CA TYR A 359 -4.63 12.46 33.03
C TYR A 359 -4.14 12.62 31.60
N LEU A 360 -4.95 13.25 30.75
CA LEU A 360 -4.61 13.55 29.37
C LEU A 360 -4.13 15.00 29.26
N PRO A 361 -2.85 15.25 28.93
CA PRO A 361 -2.36 16.60 28.67
C PRO A 361 -3.01 17.17 27.41
N HIS A 362 -2.95 18.49 27.27
CA HIS A 362 -3.55 19.21 26.14
C HIS A 362 -3.09 18.65 24.77
N GLU A 363 -1.80 18.36 24.61
CA GLU A 363 -1.24 17.86 23.35
C GLU A 363 -1.86 16.51 22.95
N GLU A 364 -2.03 15.59 23.91
CA GLU A 364 -2.71 14.30 23.68
C GLU A 364 -4.19 14.49 23.37
N LEU A 365 -4.88 15.42 24.07
CA LEU A 365 -6.29 15.71 23.82
C LEU A 365 -6.51 16.29 22.42
N VAL A 366 -5.66 17.18 21.93
CA VAL A 366 -5.77 17.74 20.58
C VAL A 366 -5.71 16.63 19.54
N ILE A 367 -4.70 15.76 19.63
CA ILE A 367 -4.52 14.65 18.68
C ILE A 367 -5.69 13.66 18.79
N ALA A 368 -6.05 13.26 20.00
CA ALA A 368 -7.13 12.29 20.23
C ALA A 368 -8.47 12.83 19.72
N VAL A 369 -8.80 14.09 19.99
CA VAL A 369 -10.04 14.70 19.52
C VAL A 369 -10.05 14.85 18.00
N GLU A 370 -8.93 15.22 17.37
CA GLU A 370 -8.82 15.27 15.91
C GLU A 370 -9.09 13.90 15.27
N MET A 371 -8.41 12.86 15.75
CA MET A 371 -8.56 11.49 15.24
C MET A 371 -9.97 10.94 15.48
N LEU A 372 -10.52 11.11 16.68
CA LEU A 372 -11.88 10.65 17.00
C LEU A 372 -12.94 11.37 16.18
N SER A 373 -12.73 12.66 15.89
CA SER A 373 -13.63 13.43 15.03
C SER A 373 -13.61 12.93 13.59
N ALA A 374 -12.44 12.54 13.08
CA ALA A 374 -12.34 11.90 11.76
C ALA A 374 -13.06 10.55 11.71
N VAL A 375 -12.91 9.71 12.74
CA VAL A 375 -13.63 8.44 12.87
C VAL A 375 -15.14 8.63 13.01
N ALA A 376 -15.59 9.66 13.73
CA ALA A 376 -17.00 10.01 13.84
C ALA A 376 -17.61 10.36 12.48
N LEU A 377 -16.92 11.17 11.68
CA LEU A 377 -17.35 11.51 10.32
C LEU A 377 -17.36 10.29 9.38
N LEU A 378 -16.40 9.38 9.52
CA LEU A 378 -16.39 8.13 8.77
C LEU A 378 -17.56 7.23 9.14
N ASN A 379 -17.86 7.08 10.43
CA ASN A 379 -19.04 6.32 10.88
C ASN A 379 -20.34 6.91 10.33
N GLN A 380 -20.46 8.23 10.32
CA GLN A 380 -21.60 8.92 9.70
C GLN A 380 -21.69 8.65 8.19
N ALA A 381 -20.57 8.66 7.48
CA ALA A 381 -20.52 8.31 6.06
C ALA A 381 -20.93 6.85 5.82
N LEU A 382 -20.46 5.92 6.66
CA LEU A 382 -20.83 4.51 6.62
C LEU A 382 -22.33 4.29 6.88
N GLU A 383 -22.93 5.03 7.81
CA GLU A 383 -24.38 4.99 8.08
C GLU A 383 -25.21 5.46 6.89
N SER A 384 -24.75 6.50 6.19
CA SER A 384 -25.42 6.99 4.99
C SER A 384 -25.29 6.05 3.78
N ASN A 385 -24.48 4.98 3.89
CA ASN A 385 -24.12 4.05 2.82
C ASN A 385 -23.62 4.76 1.55
N ASP A 386 -22.99 5.93 1.71
CA ASP A 386 -22.42 6.71 0.61
C ASP A 386 -20.93 6.35 0.45
N LEU A 387 -20.66 5.47 -0.50
CA LEU A 387 -19.32 5.00 -0.82
C LEU A 387 -18.37 6.15 -1.16
N VAL A 388 -18.83 7.20 -1.85
CA VAL A 388 -17.97 8.33 -2.24
C VAL A 388 -17.55 9.13 -1.02
N SER A 389 -18.49 9.39 -0.10
CA SER A 389 -18.18 10.05 1.17
C SER A 389 -17.22 9.23 2.01
N VAL A 390 -17.41 7.91 2.12
CA VAL A 390 -16.48 7.01 2.84
C VAL A 390 -15.07 7.08 2.24
N GLN A 391 -14.95 7.01 0.91
CA GLN A 391 -13.65 7.12 0.23
C GLN A 391 -12.98 8.49 0.45
N ASN A 392 -13.75 9.58 0.41
CA ASN A 392 -13.21 10.92 0.66
C ASN A 392 -12.72 11.08 2.11
N GLN A 393 -13.43 10.49 3.08
CA GLN A 393 -12.99 10.51 4.48
C GLN A 393 -11.73 9.68 4.69
N LEU A 394 -11.62 8.51 4.06
CA LEU A 394 -10.41 7.68 4.11
C LEU A 394 -9.17 8.35 3.46
N ARG A 395 -9.39 9.21 2.45
CA ARG A 395 -8.32 10.01 1.83
C ARG A 395 -7.93 11.24 2.64
N SER A 396 -8.66 11.58 3.70
CA SER A 396 -8.32 12.76 4.51
C SER A 396 -7.02 12.51 5.29
N PRO A 397 -6.04 13.43 5.25
CA PRO A 397 -4.79 13.28 6.00
C PRO A 397 -4.99 13.25 7.52
N THR A 398 -6.15 13.69 8.00
CA THR A 398 -6.52 13.75 9.43
C THR A 398 -6.90 12.40 10.04
N MET A 399 -7.04 11.34 9.24
CA MET A 399 -7.48 10.03 9.72
C MET A 399 -6.44 9.30 10.56
N GLY A 400 -5.15 9.53 10.29
CA GLY A 400 -4.06 8.93 11.06
C GLY A 400 -4.01 7.39 11.04
N PHE A 401 -4.68 6.73 10.07
CA PHE A 401 -4.57 5.27 9.91
C PHE A 401 -3.22 4.89 9.32
N ASN A 402 -2.65 3.80 9.81
CA ASN A 402 -1.41 3.26 9.29
C ASN A 402 -1.70 2.37 8.06
N ASN A 403 -0.74 2.32 7.13
CA ASN A 403 -0.76 1.45 5.95
C ASN A 403 -1.95 1.67 4.98
N LEU A 404 -2.58 2.84 5.00
CA LEU A 404 -3.65 3.15 4.05
C LEU A 404 -3.05 3.49 2.68
N ASP A 405 -3.35 2.66 1.67
CA ASP A 405 -2.92 2.88 0.30
C ASP A 405 -4.03 3.54 -0.53
N GLU A 406 -3.75 4.71 -1.11
CA GLU A 406 -4.68 5.45 -1.96
C GLU A 406 -5.20 4.63 -3.16
N MET A 407 -4.40 3.68 -3.66
CA MET A 407 -4.79 2.81 -4.78
C MET A 407 -5.89 1.81 -4.41
N HIS A 408 -6.02 1.48 -3.12
CA HIS A 408 -6.91 0.42 -2.63
C HIS A 408 -8.09 0.95 -1.80
N VAL A 409 -8.31 2.27 -1.80
CA VAL A 409 -9.37 2.94 -1.01
C VAL A 409 -10.77 2.37 -1.24
N GLU A 410 -11.08 1.93 -2.47
CA GLU A 410 -12.35 1.27 -2.77
C GLU A 410 -12.50 -0.08 -2.06
N ARG A 411 -11.43 -0.88 -1.96
CA ARG A 411 -11.46 -2.16 -1.24
C ARG A 411 -11.67 -1.94 0.26
N TYR A 412 -10.94 -0.98 0.87
CA TYR A 412 -11.16 -0.65 2.28
C TYR A 412 -12.59 -0.17 2.54
N ALA A 413 -13.12 0.71 1.69
CA ALA A 413 -14.47 1.25 1.86
C ALA A 413 -15.54 0.14 1.80
N ASN A 414 -15.44 -0.80 0.86
CA ASN A 414 -16.35 -1.94 0.76
C ASN A 414 -16.24 -2.89 1.96
N ALA A 415 -15.02 -3.17 2.44
CA ALA A 415 -14.80 -4.00 3.61
C ALA A 415 -15.37 -3.35 4.89
N LEU A 416 -15.15 -2.03 5.07
CA LEU A 416 -15.68 -1.27 6.20
C LEU A 416 -17.21 -1.22 6.21
N LEU A 417 -17.86 -1.09 5.05
CA LEU A 417 -19.32 -1.20 4.93
C LEU A 417 -19.82 -2.57 5.40
N SER A 418 -19.10 -3.63 5.03
CA SER A 418 -19.45 -5.01 5.44
C SER A 418 -19.31 -5.20 6.95
N ILE A 419 -18.20 -4.74 7.54
CA ILE A 419 -17.96 -4.81 8.99
C ILE A 419 -18.96 -3.94 9.77
N LYS A 420 -19.33 -2.76 9.25
CA LYS A 420 -20.36 -1.91 9.86
C LYS A 420 -21.72 -2.61 9.89
N LEU A 421 -22.11 -3.31 8.82
CA LEU A 421 -23.35 -4.08 8.78
C LEU A 421 -23.33 -5.24 9.79
N GLU A 422 -22.20 -5.92 9.94
CA GLU A 422 -22.01 -6.97 10.95
C GLU A 422 -22.10 -6.40 12.37
N ALA A 423 -21.43 -5.28 12.65
CA ALA A 423 -21.49 -4.61 13.95
C ALA A 423 -22.92 -4.16 14.32
N LEU A 424 -23.66 -3.61 13.35
CA LEU A 424 -25.07 -3.25 13.52
C LEU A 424 -25.94 -4.47 13.88
N SER A 425 -25.66 -5.64 13.29
CA SER A 425 -26.37 -6.88 13.63
C SER A 425 -26.13 -7.34 15.08
N GLN A 426 -24.99 -6.94 15.66
CA GLN A 426 -24.61 -7.22 17.05
C GLN A 426 -25.08 -6.13 18.02
N GLY A 427 -25.78 -5.09 17.53
CA GLY A 427 -26.27 -3.97 18.34
C GLY A 427 -25.25 -2.87 18.59
N GLN A 428 -24.13 -2.85 17.87
CA GLN A 428 -23.11 -1.81 17.96
C GLN A 428 -23.36 -0.74 16.89
N GLU A 429 -23.60 0.50 17.34
CA GLU A 429 -23.92 1.61 16.44
C GLU A 429 -22.69 2.15 15.73
N ASN A 430 -21.52 2.25 16.39
CA ASN A 430 -20.31 2.87 15.83
C ASN A 430 -19.10 1.92 15.85
N LEU A 431 -18.28 1.98 14.80
CA LEU A 431 -16.98 1.33 14.77
C LEU A 431 -15.94 2.20 15.50
N SER A 432 -15.15 1.56 16.35
CA SER A 432 -13.99 2.15 17.01
C SER A 432 -12.83 2.33 16.04
N TRP A 433 -11.86 3.17 16.40
CA TRP A 433 -10.64 3.36 15.60
C TRP A 433 -9.89 2.03 15.37
N ASN A 434 -9.80 1.19 16.40
CA ASN A 434 -9.11 -0.10 16.33
C ASN A 434 -9.77 -1.08 15.35
N GLU A 435 -11.10 -1.13 15.31
CA GLU A 435 -11.82 -1.99 14.36
C GLU A 435 -11.59 -1.54 12.91
N ILE A 436 -11.56 -0.23 12.68
CA ILE A 436 -11.30 0.34 11.35
C ILE A 436 -9.85 0.09 10.93
N GLN A 437 -8.88 0.26 11.84
CA GLN A 437 -7.47 -0.07 11.58
C GLN A 437 -7.28 -1.57 11.29
N ASN A 438 -7.90 -2.45 12.09
CA ASN A 438 -7.87 -3.90 11.85
C ASN A 438 -8.47 -4.27 10.48
N CYS A 439 -9.54 -3.59 10.04
CA CYS A 439 -10.09 -3.78 8.70
C CYS A 439 -9.08 -3.41 7.62
N ILE A 440 -8.40 -2.27 7.76
CA ILE A 440 -7.39 -1.82 6.79
C ILE A 440 -6.24 -2.82 6.73
N ASP A 441 -5.72 -3.25 7.89
CA ASP A 441 -4.62 -4.22 7.96
C ASP A 441 -5.01 -5.60 7.41
N MET A 442 -6.25 -6.04 7.63
CA MET A 442 -6.81 -7.26 7.04
C MET A 442 -6.84 -7.17 5.50
N VAL A 443 -7.42 -6.09 4.95
CA VAL A 443 -7.49 -5.89 3.50
C VAL A 443 -6.09 -5.79 2.88
N ASN A 444 -5.15 -5.13 3.57
CA ASN A 444 -3.75 -5.08 3.14
C ASN A 444 -3.11 -6.46 3.10
N THR A 445 -3.35 -7.28 4.12
CA THR A 445 -2.87 -8.66 4.16
C THR A 445 -3.43 -9.47 3.00
N GLU A 446 -4.73 -9.32 2.70
CA GLU A 446 -5.37 -9.98 1.55
C GLU A 446 -4.76 -9.53 0.21
N ILE A 447 -4.56 -8.23 0.01
CA ILE A 447 -3.91 -7.68 -1.20
C ILE A 447 -2.48 -8.20 -1.34
N GLN A 448 -1.72 -8.23 -0.23
CA GLN A 448 -0.37 -8.76 -0.23
C GLN A 448 -0.35 -10.25 -0.60
N GLU A 449 -1.27 -11.05 -0.04
CA GLU A 449 -1.42 -12.46 -0.42
C GLU A 449 -1.76 -12.64 -1.91
N GLU A 450 -2.62 -11.79 -2.47
CA GLU A 450 -2.96 -11.81 -3.91
C GLU A 450 -1.74 -11.47 -4.77
N ASN A 451 -0.98 -10.44 -4.41
CA ASN A 451 0.22 -10.03 -5.12
C ASN A 451 1.32 -11.10 -5.03
N ASP A 452 1.54 -11.66 -3.84
CA ASP A 452 2.53 -12.70 -3.64
C ASP A 452 2.16 -13.96 -4.45
N ARG A 453 0.86 -14.29 -4.58
CA ARG A 453 0.40 -15.36 -5.48
C ARG A 453 0.76 -15.09 -6.94
N VAL A 454 0.57 -13.85 -7.42
CA VAL A 454 0.93 -13.47 -8.79
C VAL A 454 2.45 -13.62 -9.01
N VAL A 455 3.26 -13.20 -8.03
CA VAL A 455 4.72 -13.37 -8.08
C VAL A 455 5.10 -14.86 -8.09
N ALA A 456 4.48 -15.68 -7.25
CA ALA A 456 4.74 -17.12 -7.21
C ALA A 456 4.39 -17.81 -8.55
N VAL A 457 3.26 -17.45 -9.17
CA VAL A 457 2.90 -17.91 -10.52
C VAL A 457 3.95 -17.47 -11.55
N GLY A 458 4.50 -16.26 -11.41
CA GLY A 458 5.63 -15.77 -12.21
C GLY A 458 6.85 -16.68 -12.09
N TYR A 459 7.31 -16.96 -10.87
CA TYR A 459 8.46 -17.85 -10.62
C TYR A 459 8.26 -19.27 -11.15
N ILE A 460 7.05 -19.83 -11.01
CA ILE A 460 6.73 -21.14 -11.59
C ILE A 460 6.88 -21.09 -13.12
N ASN A 461 6.34 -20.06 -13.77
CA ASN A 461 6.44 -19.93 -15.22
C ASN A 461 7.88 -19.72 -15.72
N GLU A 462 8.70 -19.01 -14.95
CA GLU A 462 10.13 -18.82 -15.23
C GLU A 462 10.90 -20.15 -15.09
N ALA A 463 10.68 -20.89 -14.00
CA ALA A 463 11.30 -22.20 -13.79
C ALA A 463 10.92 -23.20 -14.90
N ILE A 464 9.66 -23.16 -15.37
CA ILE A 464 9.21 -23.96 -16.51
C ILE A 464 9.99 -23.62 -17.79
N ASP A 465 10.25 -22.33 -18.05
CA ASP A 465 10.99 -21.89 -19.25
C ASP A 465 12.48 -22.24 -19.19
N GLU A 466 13.08 -22.24 -18.00
CA GLU A 466 14.46 -22.66 -17.79
C GLU A 466 14.67 -24.16 -18.05
N GLY A 467 13.62 -24.98 -17.89
CA GLY A 467 13.71 -26.43 -18.11
C GLY A 467 14.28 -27.20 -16.92
N ASP A 468 14.46 -26.58 -15.77
CA ASP A 468 15.01 -27.21 -14.56
C ASP A 468 13.88 -27.79 -13.70
N ALA A 469 13.83 -29.12 -13.63
CA ALA A 469 12.80 -29.85 -12.89
C ALA A 469 12.84 -29.60 -11.37
N LEU A 470 14.03 -29.40 -10.78
CA LEU A 470 14.16 -29.14 -9.35
C LEU A 470 13.67 -27.73 -9.01
N LYS A 471 14.05 -26.73 -9.80
CA LYS A 471 13.53 -25.37 -9.62
C LYS A 471 12.02 -25.28 -9.83
N THR A 472 11.49 -26.05 -10.77
CA THR A 472 10.04 -26.11 -10.99
C THR A 472 9.34 -26.75 -9.81
N LEU A 473 9.90 -27.81 -9.22
CA LEU A 473 9.38 -28.36 -7.98
C LEU A 473 9.46 -27.35 -6.82
N ASP A 474 10.60 -26.70 -6.63
CA ASP A 474 10.82 -25.72 -5.55
C ASP A 474 9.83 -24.55 -5.66
N SER A 475 9.58 -24.06 -6.88
CA SER A 475 8.61 -22.98 -7.13
C SER A 475 7.15 -23.42 -6.93
N LEU A 476 6.80 -24.67 -7.26
CA LEU A 476 5.47 -25.24 -6.96
C LEU A 476 5.25 -25.41 -5.45
N LEU A 477 6.29 -25.76 -4.70
CA LEU A 477 6.24 -25.95 -3.24
C LEU A 477 6.19 -24.63 -2.44
N LEU A 478 6.30 -23.47 -3.10
CA LEU A 478 6.18 -22.18 -2.43
C LEU A 478 4.82 -22.09 -1.71
N PRO A 479 4.78 -21.82 -0.39
CA PRO A 479 3.52 -21.72 0.37
C PRO A 479 2.55 -20.70 -0.24
N THR A 480 3.11 -19.64 -0.80
CA THR A 480 2.42 -18.55 -1.47
C THR A 480 1.65 -19.01 -2.70
N ALA A 481 2.13 -20.00 -3.45
CA ALA A 481 1.44 -20.52 -4.63
C ALA A 481 0.15 -21.27 -4.27
N LYS A 482 0.06 -21.82 -3.05
CA LYS A 482 -1.10 -22.61 -2.56
C LYS A 482 -1.50 -23.78 -3.48
N ILE A 483 -0.55 -24.32 -4.25
CA ILE A 483 -0.74 -25.52 -5.07
C ILE A 483 -0.81 -26.74 -4.16
N LYS A 484 -1.75 -27.64 -4.45
CA LYS A 484 -2.05 -28.84 -3.65
C LYS A 484 -1.55 -30.10 -4.34
N ASP A 485 -1.39 -31.15 -3.54
CA ASP A 485 -1.08 -32.52 -3.97
C ASP A 485 0.25 -32.66 -4.74
N ILE A 486 1.27 -31.91 -4.34
CA ILE A 486 2.61 -32.00 -4.95
C ILE A 486 3.36 -33.20 -4.37
N ASP A 487 3.87 -34.05 -5.25
CA ASP A 487 4.69 -35.21 -4.95
C ASP A 487 6.14 -34.97 -5.42
N PRO A 488 7.11 -34.79 -4.50
CA PRO A 488 8.50 -34.47 -4.83
C PRO A 488 9.18 -35.46 -5.79
N ASP A 489 8.78 -36.73 -5.79
CA ASP A 489 9.35 -37.76 -6.67
C ASP A 489 8.96 -37.58 -8.14
N SER A 490 8.02 -36.66 -8.42
CA SER A 490 7.47 -36.40 -9.75
C SER A 490 7.97 -35.10 -10.37
N ALA A 491 9.05 -34.51 -9.83
CA ALA A 491 9.62 -33.23 -10.26
C ALA A 491 9.77 -33.11 -11.79
N GLN A 492 10.43 -34.09 -12.41
CA GLN A 492 10.62 -34.11 -13.87
C GLN A 492 9.31 -34.17 -14.63
N HIS A 493 8.35 -34.97 -14.15
CA HIS A 493 7.06 -35.11 -14.81
C HIS A 493 6.20 -33.85 -14.70
N TYR A 494 6.25 -33.15 -13.57
CA TYR A 494 5.62 -31.84 -13.45
C TYR A 494 6.20 -30.85 -14.45
N GLN A 495 7.54 -30.81 -14.58
CA GLN A 495 8.20 -29.97 -15.57
C GLN A 495 7.72 -30.29 -17.00
N ASP A 496 7.68 -31.56 -17.38
CA ASP A 496 7.29 -31.97 -18.74
C ASP A 496 5.80 -31.67 -19.04
N VAL A 497 4.90 -31.94 -18.08
CA VAL A 497 3.46 -31.68 -18.24
C VAL A 497 3.17 -30.18 -18.27
N LEU A 498 3.79 -29.39 -17.38
CA LEU A 498 3.63 -27.93 -17.35
C LEU A 498 4.20 -27.27 -18.60
N TYR A 499 5.40 -27.68 -19.04
CA TYR A 499 6.00 -27.18 -20.26
C TYR A 499 5.13 -27.48 -21.49
N HIS A 500 4.58 -28.69 -21.57
CA HIS A 500 3.67 -29.07 -22.64
C HIS A 500 2.37 -28.26 -22.60
N ALA A 501 1.76 -28.09 -21.42
CA ALA A 501 0.56 -27.24 -21.25
C ALA A 501 0.82 -25.79 -21.70
N LYS A 502 1.97 -25.22 -21.32
CA LYS A 502 2.39 -23.88 -21.74
C LYS A 502 2.61 -23.80 -23.26
N SER A 503 3.23 -24.82 -23.85
CA SER A 503 3.44 -24.92 -25.30
C SER A 503 2.13 -25.01 -26.08
N GLN A 504 1.15 -25.77 -25.59
CA GLN A 504 -0.19 -25.82 -26.19
C GLN A 504 -0.88 -24.45 -26.13
N LYS A 505 -0.77 -23.75 -25.00
CA LYS A 505 -1.33 -22.41 -24.84
C LYS A 505 -0.68 -21.38 -25.77
N PHE A 506 0.61 -21.53 -26.07
CA PHE A 506 1.30 -20.68 -27.04
C PHE A 506 0.78 -20.88 -28.48
N LEU A 507 0.29 -22.08 -28.80
CA LEU A 507 -0.25 -22.41 -30.12
C LEU A 507 -1.72 -22.01 -30.29
N ASP A 508 -2.44 -21.69 -29.22
CA ASP A 508 -3.85 -21.27 -29.28
C ASP A 508 -3.98 -19.78 -29.65
N PRO A 509 -4.56 -19.43 -30.81
CA PRO A 509 -4.77 -18.04 -31.22
C PRO A 509 -5.73 -17.25 -30.31
N HIS A 510 -6.57 -17.94 -29.52
CA HIS A 510 -7.57 -17.32 -28.65
C HIS A 510 -7.06 -17.09 -27.22
N SER A 511 -5.85 -17.56 -26.90
CA SER A 511 -5.29 -17.37 -25.56
C SER A 511 -4.86 -15.92 -25.34
N ALA A 512 -5.47 -15.26 -24.35
CA ALA A 512 -5.17 -13.87 -24.01
C ALA A 512 -3.76 -13.68 -23.39
N SER A 513 -3.21 -14.72 -22.77
CA SER A 513 -1.87 -14.71 -22.17
C SER A 513 -1.05 -15.93 -22.60
N LYS A 514 0.28 -15.79 -22.59
CA LYS A 514 1.23 -16.90 -22.86
C LYS A 514 1.78 -17.53 -21.58
N ILE A 515 1.14 -17.22 -20.45
CA ILE A 515 1.54 -17.59 -19.10
C ILE A 515 0.49 -18.56 -18.57
N LEU A 516 0.92 -19.60 -17.84
CA LEU A 516 -0.01 -20.48 -17.11
C LEU A 516 -0.50 -19.79 -15.84
N TRP A 517 -1.81 -19.70 -15.67
CA TRP A 517 -2.46 -19.19 -14.46
C TRP A 517 -2.62 -20.28 -13.41
N LEU A 518 -2.90 -19.89 -12.16
CA LEU A 518 -2.93 -20.78 -11.01
C LEU A 518 -3.80 -22.04 -11.22
N ASP A 519 -5.02 -21.87 -11.77
CA ASP A 519 -5.93 -23.00 -12.02
C ASP A 519 -5.39 -23.97 -13.09
N GLU A 520 -4.69 -23.44 -14.10
CA GLU A 520 -4.07 -24.24 -15.16
C GLU A 520 -2.85 -25.00 -14.63
N ILE A 521 -2.06 -24.36 -13.78
CA ILE A 521 -0.92 -25.00 -13.08
C ILE A 521 -1.44 -26.13 -12.19
N GLN A 522 -2.46 -25.87 -11.36
CA GLN A 522 -3.06 -26.90 -10.51
C GLN A 522 -3.65 -28.05 -11.34
N HIS A 523 -4.32 -27.75 -12.46
CA HIS A 523 -4.82 -28.76 -13.36
C HIS A 523 -3.69 -29.64 -13.93
N ALA A 524 -2.60 -29.03 -14.38
CA ALA A 524 -1.44 -29.75 -14.89
C ALA A 524 -0.78 -30.65 -13.82
N VAL A 525 -0.65 -30.16 -12.58
CA VAL A 525 -0.16 -30.97 -11.44
C VAL A 525 -1.09 -32.16 -11.18
N ASN A 526 -2.40 -31.94 -11.20
CA ASN A 526 -3.38 -33.01 -11.02
C ASN A 526 -3.32 -34.05 -12.15
N GLU A 527 -3.12 -33.63 -13.40
CA GLU A 527 -2.94 -34.54 -14.53
C GLU A 527 -1.63 -35.33 -14.42
N ALA A 528 -0.54 -34.69 -14.01
CA ALA A 528 0.74 -35.36 -13.76
C ALA A 528 0.61 -36.45 -12.67
N ASN A 529 -0.13 -36.17 -11.59
CA ASN A 529 -0.41 -37.15 -10.54
C ASN A 529 -1.25 -38.34 -11.07
N LYS A 530 -2.29 -38.07 -11.86
CA LYS A 530 -3.07 -39.13 -12.51
C LYS A 530 -2.22 -39.98 -13.44
N ASP A 531 -1.28 -39.36 -14.14
CA ASP A 531 -0.36 -40.09 -15.01
C ASP A 531 0.59 -40.98 -14.20
N LYS A 532 1.07 -40.55 -13.02
CA LYS A 532 1.80 -41.42 -12.08
C LYS A 532 0.97 -42.63 -11.66
N ASP A 533 -0.30 -42.44 -11.33
CA ASP A 533 -1.18 -43.55 -10.95
C ASP A 533 -1.42 -44.52 -12.12
N LYS A 534 -1.63 -43.99 -13.34
CA LYS A 534 -1.71 -44.83 -14.54
C LYS A 534 -0.41 -45.60 -14.78
N ALA A 535 0.75 -44.97 -14.64
CA ALA A 535 2.05 -45.62 -14.81
C ALA A 535 2.20 -46.78 -13.83
N LYS A 536 1.85 -46.58 -12.55
CA LYS A 536 1.86 -47.65 -11.53
C LYS A 536 0.94 -48.80 -11.89
N GLN A 537 -0.29 -48.53 -12.35
CA GLN A 537 -1.21 -49.57 -12.82
C GLN A 537 -0.63 -50.36 -13.99
N TRP A 538 0.00 -49.69 -14.95
CA TRP A 538 0.68 -50.34 -16.07
C TRP A 538 1.88 -51.19 -15.63
N VAL A 539 2.67 -50.72 -14.67
CA VAL A 539 3.75 -51.51 -14.06
C VAL A 539 3.18 -52.77 -13.43
N THR A 540 2.15 -52.64 -12.58
CA THR A 540 1.51 -53.79 -11.93
C THR A 540 1.00 -54.81 -12.95
N LEU A 541 0.35 -54.36 -14.03
CA LEU A 541 -0.07 -55.22 -15.14
C LEU A 541 1.09 -55.99 -15.76
N VAL A 542 2.16 -55.28 -16.12
CA VAL A 542 3.32 -55.90 -16.78
C VAL A 542 4.02 -56.88 -15.84
N VAL A 543 4.25 -56.49 -14.59
CA VAL A 543 4.95 -57.32 -13.60
C VAL A 543 4.14 -58.56 -13.25
N ASP A 544 2.87 -58.40 -12.89
CA ASP A 544 2.03 -59.51 -12.41
C ASP A 544 1.81 -60.56 -13.51
N VAL A 545 1.52 -60.13 -14.74
CA VAL A 545 1.32 -61.05 -15.89
C VAL A 545 2.62 -61.77 -16.22
N ASN A 546 3.75 -61.05 -16.36
CA ASN A 546 5.00 -61.70 -16.74
C ASN A 546 5.51 -62.66 -15.66
N GLN A 547 5.44 -62.27 -14.38
CA GLN A 547 5.81 -63.15 -13.26
C GLN A 547 4.88 -64.36 -13.14
N PHE A 548 3.58 -64.20 -13.42
CA PHE A 548 2.66 -65.34 -13.49
C PHE A 548 3.08 -66.32 -14.59
N LEU A 549 3.44 -65.81 -15.77
CA LEU A 549 3.93 -66.63 -16.89
C LEU A 549 5.32 -67.26 -16.64
N GLU A 550 6.07 -66.87 -15.61
CA GLU A 550 7.33 -67.51 -15.21
C GLU A 550 7.12 -68.67 -14.22
N LYS A 551 5.98 -68.68 -13.50
CA LYS A 551 5.71 -69.70 -12.48
C LYS A 551 5.09 -70.93 -13.13
N GLU A 552 5.72 -72.10 -12.97
CA GLU A 552 5.22 -73.41 -13.48
C GLU A 552 3.90 -73.90 -12.82
N LYS A 553 3.25 -73.08 -11.98
CA LYS A 553 2.02 -73.46 -11.27
C LYS A 553 0.79 -72.81 -11.90
N GLN A 554 -0.12 -73.67 -12.35
CA GLN A 554 -1.51 -73.39 -12.71
C GLN A 554 -2.25 -72.65 -11.58
N SER A 555 -2.07 -71.34 -11.51
CA SER A 555 -2.97 -70.43 -10.79
C SER A 555 -3.97 -69.84 -11.79
N ASP A 556 -5.12 -69.36 -11.32
CA ASP A 556 -6.16 -68.84 -12.20
C ASP A 556 -5.70 -67.53 -12.86
N ILE A 557 -5.36 -67.56 -14.16
CA ILE A 557 -4.94 -66.37 -14.92
C ILE A 557 -6.01 -65.26 -14.87
N LEU A 558 -7.28 -65.61 -14.72
CA LEU A 558 -8.35 -64.62 -14.58
C LEU A 558 -8.18 -63.79 -13.32
N SER A 559 -7.66 -64.36 -12.23
CA SER A 559 -7.44 -63.61 -11.00
C SER A 559 -6.38 -62.51 -11.20
N VAL A 560 -5.28 -62.82 -11.88
CA VAL A 560 -4.19 -61.89 -12.22
C VAL A 560 -4.64 -60.85 -13.24
N LEU A 561 -5.34 -61.25 -14.30
CA LEU A 561 -5.82 -60.31 -15.32
C LEU A 561 -6.90 -59.38 -14.75
N LYS A 562 -7.80 -59.87 -13.89
CA LYS A 562 -8.81 -59.02 -13.24
C LYS A 562 -8.22 -58.09 -12.18
N SER A 563 -7.14 -58.49 -11.51
CA SER A 563 -6.47 -57.60 -10.55
C SER A 563 -5.62 -56.53 -11.24
N ALA A 564 -5.15 -56.79 -12.45
CA ALA A 564 -4.13 -55.98 -13.08
C ALA A 564 -4.61 -55.15 -14.29
N VAL A 565 -5.74 -55.50 -14.91
CA VAL A 565 -6.30 -54.74 -16.06
C VAL A 565 -7.22 -53.60 -15.59
N PRO A 566 -7.08 -52.37 -16.13
CA PRO A 566 -7.89 -51.22 -15.73
C PRO A 566 -9.41 -51.40 -15.90
N ASN A 567 -9.86 -52.07 -16.97
CA ASN A 567 -11.25 -52.45 -17.16
C ASN A 567 -11.43 -53.97 -17.00
N THR A 568 -11.86 -54.40 -15.83
CA THR A 568 -12.06 -55.81 -15.51
C THR A 568 -13.13 -56.49 -16.39
N ASN A 569 -14.03 -55.70 -17.00
CA ASN A 569 -15.04 -56.21 -17.92
C ASN A 569 -14.44 -56.73 -19.23
N ASP A 570 -13.25 -56.26 -19.62
CA ASP A 570 -12.56 -56.75 -20.83
C ASP A 570 -12.09 -58.20 -20.68
N ILE A 571 -12.03 -58.71 -19.45
CA ILE A 571 -11.64 -60.09 -19.17
C ILE A 571 -12.87 -60.97 -19.13
N ILE A 572 -13.12 -61.69 -20.23
CA ILE A 572 -14.20 -62.67 -20.35
C ILE A 572 -13.73 -64.00 -19.72
N PRO A 573 -14.31 -64.47 -18.61
CA PRO A 573 -13.93 -65.73 -17.95
C PRO A 573 -13.90 -66.93 -18.89
N GLU A 574 -14.81 -66.98 -19.85
CA GLU A 574 -14.94 -68.03 -20.86
C GLU A 574 -13.74 -68.08 -21.84
N CYS A 575 -12.87 -67.06 -21.85
CA CYS A 575 -11.67 -66.97 -22.68
C CYS A 575 -10.35 -67.21 -21.92
N ALA A 576 -10.40 -67.61 -20.64
CA ALA A 576 -9.22 -67.78 -19.78
C ALA A 576 -8.05 -68.53 -20.44
N ASP A 577 -8.33 -69.73 -20.97
CA ASP A 577 -7.33 -70.58 -21.60
C ASP A 577 -6.76 -69.94 -22.87
N ARG A 578 -7.61 -69.27 -23.66
CA ARG A 578 -7.18 -68.56 -24.89
C ARG A 578 -6.23 -67.41 -24.55
N TYR A 579 -6.53 -66.64 -23.50
CA TYR A 579 -5.65 -65.58 -23.03
C TYR A 579 -4.30 -66.16 -22.58
N TYR A 580 -4.32 -67.24 -21.78
CA TYR A 580 -3.10 -67.91 -21.31
C TYR A 580 -2.22 -68.38 -22.47
N ASP A 581 -2.78 -69.16 -23.40
CA ASP A 581 -2.04 -69.75 -24.52
C ASP A 581 -1.42 -68.69 -25.42
N ALA A 582 -2.14 -67.60 -25.69
CA ALA A 582 -1.65 -66.50 -26.52
C ALA A 582 -0.54 -65.70 -25.82
N LEU A 583 -0.68 -65.44 -24.51
CA LEU A 583 0.33 -64.73 -23.72
C LEU A 583 1.62 -65.56 -23.58
N VAL A 584 1.52 -66.86 -23.30
CA VAL A 584 2.69 -67.77 -23.27
C VAL A 584 3.38 -67.77 -24.62
N LYS A 585 2.63 -67.97 -25.70
CA LYS A 585 3.18 -67.99 -27.06
C LYS A 585 3.90 -66.68 -27.42
N ALA A 586 3.30 -65.54 -27.08
CA ALA A 586 3.90 -64.23 -27.34
C ALA A 586 5.20 -64.04 -26.52
N LYS A 587 5.19 -64.47 -25.26
CA LYS A 587 6.36 -64.39 -24.38
C LYS A 587 7.50 -65.28 -24.88
N ASP A 588 7.23 -66.54 -25.24
CA ASP A 588 8.22 -67.47 -25.76
C ASP A 588 8.88 -66.95 -27.05
N GLN A 589 8.09 -66.34 -27.93
CA GLN A 589 8.61 -65.70 -29.15
C GLN A 589 9.57 -64.55 -28.83
N LYS A 590 9.26 -63.77 -27.80
CA LYS A 590 10.07 -62.62 -27.38
C LYS A 590 11.36 -63.05 -26.68
N SER A 591 11.29 -64.03 -25.77
CA SER A 591 12.44 -64.53 -25.02
C SER A 591 13.50 -65.23 -25.89
N ASN A 592 13.10 -65.84 -27.01
CA ASN A 592 14.01 -66.56 -27.91
C ASN A 592 14.98 -65.63 -28.69
N GLY A 593 14.77 -64.31 -28.69
CA GLY A 593 15.56 -63.33 -29.44
C GLY A 593 16.49 -62.43 -28.61
N VAL A 594 16.51 -62.56 -27.28
CA VAL A 594 17.18 -61.61 -26.37
C VAL A 594 18.64 -61.99 -26.13
N SER A 595 19.57 -61.05 -26.35
CA SER A 595 21.02 -61.26 -26.12
C SER A 595 21.57 -60.55 -24.89
N ALA A 596 20.86 -59.55 -24.36
CA ALA A 596 21.20 -58.83 -23.13
C ALA A 596 19.92 -58.58 -22.33
N GLU A 597 19.95 -58.85 -21.03
CA GLU A 597 18.78 -58.76 -20.15
C GLU A 597 19.09 -57.85 -18.97
N GLY A 598 18.29 -56.80 -18.80
CA GLY A 598 18.35 -55.92 -17.63
C GLY A 598 17.07 -55.96 -16.80
N SER A 599 17.03 -55.16 -15.74
CA SER A 599 15.95 -55.15 -14.75
C SER A 599 14.97 -53.99 -14.89
N TRP A 600 15.11 -53.17 -15.93
CA TRP A 600 14.30 -51.96 -16.12
C TRP A 600 13.17 -52.16 -17.11
N LEU A 601 11.97 -51.71 -16.74
CA LEU A 601 10.82 -51.56 -17.61
C LEU A 601 10.72 -50.09 -18.04
N LYS A 602 10.39 -49.89 -19.32
CA LYS A 602 10.05 -48.57 -19.89
C LYS A 602 8.57 -48.58 -20.28
N ILE A 603 7.81 -47.63 -19.76
CA ILE A 603 6.40 -47.42 -20.08
C ILE A 603 6.25 -46.01 -20.65
N THR A 604 5.72 -45.90 -21.86
CA THR A 604 5.45 -44.60 -22.47
C THR A 604 3.96 -44.27 -22.32
N LEU A 605 3.66 -43.24 -21.54
CA LEU A 605 2.30 -42.72 -21.34
C LEU A 605 1.95 -41.69 -22.42
N GLN A 606 0.75 -41.82 -22.99
CA GLN A 606 0.19 -40.90 -24.00
C GLN A 606 1.12 -40.65 -25.21
N ASP A 607 2.03 -41.58 -25.49
CA ASP A 607 3.10 -41.45 -26.50
C ASP A 607 4.01 -40.21 -26.27
N LYS A 608 4.11 -39.73 -25.02
CA LYS A 608 4.81 -38.48 -24.65
C LYS A 608 5.76 -38.65 -23.48
N TYR A 609 5.32 -39.29 -22.41
CA TYR A 609 6.04 -39.31 -21.13
C TYR A 609 6.59 -40.70 -20.85
N ASP A 610 7.90 -40.81 -20.68
CA ASP A 610 8.55 -42.08 -20.39
C ASP A 610 8.67 -42.28 -18.87
N TYR A 611 8.23 -43.45 -18.41
CA TYR A 611 8.29 -43.87 -17.01
C TYR A 611 9.14 -45.14 -16.89
N TYR A 612 10.08 -45.12 -15.96
CA TYR A 612 11.05 -46.19 -15.74
C TYR A 612 10.78 -46.87 -14.40
N TYR A 613 10.75 -48.20 -14.41
CA TYR A 613 10.55 -49.01 -13.22
C TYR A 613 11.56 -50.14 -13.14
N ASN A 614 12.26 -50.26 -12.00
CA ASN A 614 13.18 -51.36 -11.75
C ASN A 614 12.44 -52.50 -11.06
N ILE A 615 12.50 -53.69 -11.64
CA ILE A 615 11.79 -54.87 -11.13
C ILE A 615 12.41 -55.38 -9.81
N ASP A 616 13.73 -55.29 -9.67
CA ASP A 616 14.47 -55.85 -8.54
C ASP A 616 14.47 -54.91 -7.33
N SER A 617 14.76 -53.62 -7.54
CA SER A 617 14.77 -52.62 -6.47
C SER A 617 13.39 -52.02 -6.18
N GLN A 618 12.41 -52.21 -7.07
CA GLN A 618 11.09 -51.56 -7.03
C GLN A 618 11.15 -50.03 -7.11
N GLU A 619 12.29 -49.47 -7.53
CA GLU A 619 12.46 -48.04 -7.73
C GLU A 619 11.77 -47.58 -9.01
N SER A 620 11.22 -46.37 -8.97
CA SER A 620 10.59 -45.75 -10.12
C SER A 620 11.13 -44.36 -10.38
N SER A 621 11.25 -43.99 -11.65
CA SER A 621 11.79 -42.69 -12.06
C SER A 621 11.13 -42.20 -13.35
N TRP A 622 10.96 -40.89 -13.46
CA TRP A 622 10.60 -40.20 -14.70
C TRP A 622 11.82 -39.78 -15.52
N VAL A 623 13.02 -39.93 -14.95
CA VAL A 623 14.31 -39.67 -15.59
C VAL A 623 14.94 -41.02 -15.99
N PRO A 624 15.56 -41.13 -17.17
CA PRO A 624 16.28 -42.34 -17.56
C PRO A 624 17.43 -42.63 -16.58
N PRO A 625 17.51 -43.84 -16.00
CA PRO A 625 18.58 -44.20 -15.08
C PRO A 625 19.92 -44.32 -15.82
N GLU A 626 21.03 -43.99 -15.14
CA GLU A 626 22.38 -43.94 -15.74
C GLU A 626 22.82 -45.28 -16.37
N SER A 627 22.36 -46.41 -15.81
CA SER A 627 22.63 -47.76 -16.28
C SER A 627 21.36 -48.47 -16.75
N PHE A 628 20.61 -47.82 -17.64
CA PHE A 628 19.40 -48.40 -18.22
C PHE A 628 19.71 -49.62 -19.11
N LEU A 629 19.30 -50.80 -18.64
CA LEU A 629 19.23 -52.02 -19.44
C LEU A 629 17.78 -52.55 -19.41
N PRO A 630 17.08 -52.60 -20.56
CA PRO A 630 15.67 -53.00 -20.59
C PRO A 630 15.49 -54.50 -20.34
N LYS A 631 14.37 -54.86 -19.71
CA LYS A 631 13.89 -56.24 -19.60
C LYS A 631 13.18 -56.67 -20.88
N GLU A 632 13.94 -56.99 -21.92
CA GLU A 632 13.40 -57.32 -23.25
C GLU A 632 12.63 -58.66 -23.30
N SER A 633 12.91 -59.57 -22.37
CA SER A 633 12.26 -60.88 -22.29
C SER A 633 10.78 -60.83 -21.87
N TRP A 634 10.34 -59.72 -21.29
CA TRP A 634 8.98 -59.52 -20.79
C TRP A 634 8.07 -58.90 -21.84
N LEU A 635 6.81 -59.33 -21.85
CA LEU A 635 5.75 -58.68 -22.62
C LEU A 635 5.51 -57.27 -22.08
N THR A 636 5.37 -56.30 -22.98
CA THR A 636 5.00 -54.92 -22.68
C THR A 636 3.50 -54.83 -22.38
N GLY A 637 3.09 -53.76 -21.69
CA GLY A 637 1.68 -53.51 -21.40
C GLY A 637 0.83 -53.43 -22.68
N LYS A 638 1.36 -52.83 -23.73
CA LYS A 638 0.69 -52.73 -25.04
C LYS A 638 0.46 -54.11 -25.66
N GLU A 639 1.48 -54.98 -25.69
CA GLU A 639 1.35 -56.34 -26.20
C GLU A 639 0.31 -57.15 -25.42
N ILE A 640 0.34 -57.06 -24.08
CA ILE A 640 -0.64 -57.75 -23.21
C ILE A 640 -2.06 -57.26 -23.51
N LYS A 641 -2.25 -55.93 -23.60
CA LYS A 641 -3.55 -55.34 -23.89
C LYS A 641 -4.06 -55.72 -25.28
N ASP A 642 -3.21 -55.66 -26.30
CA ASP A 642 -3.57 -55.97 -27.69
C ASP A 642 -4.01 -57.45 -27.80
N ILE A 643 -3.30 -58.38 -27.15
CA ILE A 643 -3.68 -59.81 -27.10
C ILE A 643 -5.04 -60.01 -26.42
N ILE A 644 -5.26 -59.36 -25.27
CA ILE A 644 -6.54 -59.44 -24.55
C ILE A 644 -7.67 -58.86 -25.41
N GLU A 645 -7.46 -57.68 -26.00
CA GLU A 645 -8.45 -57.01 -26.83
C GLU A 645 -8.79 -57.84 -28.08
N GLU A 646 -7.80 -58.43 -28.75
CA GLU A 646 -7.99 -59.30 -29.92
C GLU A 646 -8.83 -60.52 -29.56
N ILE A 647 -8.46 -61.27 -28.52
CA ILE A 647 -9.16 -62.49 -28.10
C ILE A 647 -10.59 -62.16 -27.65
N THR A 648 -10.76 -61.07 -26.91
CA THR A 648 -12.06 -60.61 -26.43
C THR A 648 -12.95 -60.20 -27.60
N ALA A 649 -12.41 -59.42 -28.55
CA ALA A 649 -13.14 -58.99 -29.73
C ALA A 649 -13.53 -60.18 -30.62
N ASP A 650 -12.67 -61.17 -30.77
CA ASP A 650 -12.94 -62.39 -31.52
C ASP A 650 -14.04 -63.22 -30.86
N TYR A 651 -13.99 -63.38 -29.55
CA TYR A 651 -15.03 -64.07 -28.80
C TYR A 651 -16.39 -63.36 -28.91
N ILE A 652 -16.40 -62.03 -28.74
CA ILE A 652 -17.62 -61.22 -28.91
C ILE A 652 -18.16 -61.42 -30.33
N ARG A 653 -17.33 -61.28 -31.37
CA ARG A 653 -17.74 -61.48 -32.78
C ARG A 653 -18.31 -62.88 -33.02
N GLU A 654 -17.71 -63.91 -32.45
CA GLU A 654 -18.18 -65.30 -32.56
C GLU A 654 -19.55 -65.49 -31.90
N LYS A 655 -19.75 -64.95 -30.69
CA LYS A 655 -20.97 -65.21 -29.90
C LYS A 655 -22.12 -64.24 -30.17
N MET A 656 -21.86 -63.05 -30.74
CA MET A 656 -22.87 -61.98 -30.86
C MET A 656 -24.13 -62.37 -31.64
N TRP A 657 -24.05 -63.31 -32.59
CA TRP A 657 -25.22 -63.82 -33.33
C TRP A 657 -26.15 -64.72 -32.51
N SER A 658 -25.65 -65.30 -31.43
CA SER A 658 -26.36 -66.30 -30.62
C SER A 658 -26.41 -65.97 -29.12
N ALA A 659 -25.89 -64.80 -28.74
CA ALA A 659 -25.75 -64.38 -27.36
C ALA A 659 -27.11 -64.01 -26.74
N PRO A 660 -27.41 -64.49 -25.51
CA PRO A 660 -28.57 -64.04 -24.75
C PRO A 660 -28.38 -62.60 -24.25
N GLU A 661 -29.47 -61.98 -23.79
CA GLU A 661 -29.52 -60.54 -23.47
C GLU A 661 -28.56 -60.13 -22.33
N ASP A 662 -28.34 -61.01 -21.35
CA ASP A 662 -27.37 -60.84 -20.26
C ASP A 662 -25.92 -60.85 -20.76
N MET A 663 -25.60 -61.69 -21.74
CA MET A 663 -24.28 -61.75 -22.37
C MET A 663 -24.03 -60.52 -23.25
N LEU A 664 -25.06 -60.03 -23.95
CA LEU A 664 -24.99 -58.79 -24.71
C LEU A 664 -24.72 -57.57 -23.82
N LEU A 665 -25.33 -57.52 -22.62
CA LEU A 665 -25.03 -56.49 -21.62
C LEU A 665 -23.59 -56.57 -21.13
N ARG A 666 -23.07 -57.78 -20.87
CA ARG A 666 -21.64 -57.98 -20.53
C ARG A 666 -20.72 -57.53 -21.65
N PHE A 667 -21.05 -57.85 -22.90
CA PHE A 667 -20.28 -57.40 -24.06
C PHE A 667 -20.28 -55.89 -24.19
N GLN A 668 -21.41 -55.21 -23.94
CA GLN A 668 -21.45 -53.75 -23.97
C GLN A 668 -20.57 -53.07 -22.92
N ALA A 669 -20.30 -53.74 -21.80
CA ALA A 669 -19.46 -53.23 -20.73
C ALA A 669 -17.95 -53.35 -21.06
N THR A 670 -17.57 -54.04 -22.13
CA THR A 670 -16.17 -54.11 -22.59
C THR A 670 -15.79 -52.90 -23.43
N SER A 671 -14.49 -52.61 -23.52
CA SER A 671 -13.92 -51.51 -24.30
C SER A 671 -14.20 -51.65 -25.80
N SER A 672 -14.19 -52.88 -26.33
CA SER A 672 -14.46 -53.17 -27.74
C SER A 672 -15.95 -53.37 -28.05
N GLY A 673 -16.77 -53.64 -27.04
CA GLY A 673 -18.19 -54.00 -27.15
C GLY A 673 -19.07 -53.04 -27.94
N PRO A 674 -19.13 -51.74 -27.58
CA PRO A 674 -19.97 -50.77 -28.28
C PRO A 674 -19.64 -50.65 -29.77
N ARG A 675 -18.34 -50.67 -30.11
CA ARG A 675 -17.87 -50.63 -31.50
C ARG A 675 -18.30 -51.88 -32.25
N LEU A 676 -18.06 -53.06 -31.68
CA LEU A 676 -18.42 -54.34 -32.31
C LEU A 676 -19.94 -54.48 -32.47
N ARG A 677 -20.74 -54.01 -31.51
CA ARG A 677 -22.21 -53.98 -31.62
C ARG A 677 -22.66 -53.10 -32.77
N LYS A 678 -22.05 -51.93 -32.98
CA LYS A 678 -22.36 -51.05 -34.11
C LYS A 678 -22.01 -51.72 -35.45
N GLU A 679 -20.85 -52.35 -35.55
CA GLU A 679 -20.44 -53.12 -36.74
C GLU A 679 -21.42 -54.27 -37.02
N PHE A 680 -21.87 -54.96 -35.98
CA PHE A 680 -22.87 -56.03 -36.07
C PHE A 680 -24.23 -55.53 -36.55
N GLU A 681 -24.79 -54.48 -35.96
CA GLU A 681 -26.09 -53.94 -36.39
C GLU A 681 -26.03 -53.44 -37.84
N ALA A 682 -24.93 -52.82 -38.25
CA ALA A 682 -24.71 -52.44 -39.64
C ALA A 682 -24.68 -53.67 -40.57
N ARG A 683 -23.99 -54.74 -40.17
CA ARG A 683 -23.94 -55.99 -40.94
C ARG A 683 -25.29 -56.68 -41.01
N LYS A 684 -26.04 -56.70 -39.91
CA LYS A 684 -27.39 -57.25 -39.81
C LYS A 684 -28.36 -56.48 -40.73
N ALA A 685 -28.34 -55.15 -40.69
CA ALA A 685 -29.15 -54.31 -41.58
C ALA A 685 -28.82 -54.56 -43.05
N PHE A 686 -27.54 -54.66 -43.40
CA PHE A 686 -27.11 -55.04 -44.75
C PHE A 686 -27.68 -56.41 -45.18
N LEU A 687 -27.64 -57.42 -44.30
CA LEU A 687 -28.17 -58.75 -44.64
C LEU A 687 -29.69 -58.74 -44.84
N TYR A 688 -30.44 -57.96 -44.06
CA TYR A 688 -31.88 -57.79 -44.26
C TYR A 688 -32.22 -57.07 -45.58
N ASP A 689 -31.44 -56.07 -45.97
CA ASP A 689 -31.62 -55.38 -47.25
C ASP A 689 -31.41 -56.32 -48.45
N GLN A 690 -30.57 -57.34 -48.30
CA GLN A 690 -30.33 -58.36 -49.34
C GLN A 690 -31.38 -59.49 -49.35
N GLU A 691 -32.31 -59.52 -48.40
CA GLU A 691 -33.30 -60.61 -48.26
C GLU A 691 -34.17 -60.76 -49.52
N GLU A 692 -34.68 -59.65 -50.06
CA GLU A 692 -35.51 -59.65 -51.28
C GLU A 692 -34.74 -60.17 -52.51
N HIS A 693 -33.43 -59.87 -52.59
CA HIS A 693 -32.56 -60.35 -53.66
C HIS A 693 -32.30 -61.85 -53.56
N VAL A 694 -32.09 -62.37 -52.35
CA VAL A 694 -31.92 -63.80 -52.09
C VAL A 694 -33.21 -64.57 -52.42
N VAL A 695 -34.39 -64.03 -52.07
CA VAL A 695 -35.69 -64.62 -52.42
C VAL A 695 -35.90 -64.67 -53.93
N LYS A 696 -35.55 -63.60 -54.67
CA LYS A 696 -35.60 -63.59 -56.15
C LYS A 696 -34.71 -64.63 -56.80
N ILE A 697 -33.52 -64.88 -56.24
CA ILE A 697 -32.60 -65.93 -56.73
C ILE A 697 -33.20 -67.32 -56.45
N GLN A 698 -33.82 -67.55 -55.30
CA GLN A 698 -34.44 -68.84 -54.95
C GLN A 698 -35.68 -69.18 -55.78
N VAL A 699 -36.44 -68.19 -56.26
CA VAL A 699 -37.65 -68.39 -57.07
C VAL A 699 -37.34 -68.71 -58.55
N CYS A 700 -36.12 -68.42 -59.04
CA CYS A 700 -35.73 -68.60 -60.44
C CYS A 700 -35.19 -70.01 -60.81
N GLU A 701 -35.03 -70.95 -59.87
CA GLU A 701 -34.58 -72.34 -60.16
C GLU A 701 -35.66 -73.40 -59.87
N SER A 702 -35.75 -74.44 -60.72
CA SER A 702 -36.80 -75.46 -60.70
C SER A 702 -36.58 -76.58 -59.64
N PRO A 703 -37.65 -77.21 -59.10
CA PRO A 703 -37.61 -77.91 -57.80
C PRO A 703 -36.82 -79.22 -57.75
N THR A 704 -36.45 -79.81 -58.90
CA THR A 704 -35.93 -81.18 -58.97
C THR A 704 -34.40 -81.30 -59.02
N THR A 705 -33.67 -80.22 -59.29
CA THR A 705 -32.19 -80.22 -59.22
C THR A 705 -31.66 -79.75 -57.85
N CYS A 706 -32.54 -79.14 -57.04
CA CYS A 706 -32.22 -78.50 -55.77
C CYS A 706 -31.81 -79.45 -54.65
N TYR A 707 -32.39 -80.66 -54.52
CA TYR A 707 -32.13 -81.46 -53.32
C TYR A 707 -30.68 -81.97 -53.17
N ARG A 708 -29.89 -82.02 -54.26
CA ARG A 708 -28.46 -82.35 -54.20
C ARG A 708 -27.52 -81.15 -54.16
N LYS A 709 -27.91 -79.99 -54.72
CA LYS A 709 -27.07 -78.77 -54.69
C LYS A 709 -27.38 -77.84 -53.51
N LEU A 710 -28.62 -77.82 -52.99
CA LEU A 710 -28.93 -77.12 -51.74
C LEU A 710 -28.48 -77.87 -50.49
N SER A 711 -28.17 -79.17 -50.58
CA SER A 711 -27.36 -79.82 -49.54
C SER A 711 -26.00 -79.11 -49.39
N CYS A 712 -25.38 -78.69 -50.50
CA CYS A 712 -24.14 -77.92 -50.49
C CYS A 712 -24.34 -76.42 -50.22
N SER A 713 -25.50 -75.81 -50.52
CA SER A 713 -25.73 -74.38 -50.25
C SER A 713 -26.33 -74.06 -48.88
N LEU A 714 -27.02 -74.99 -48.21
CA LEU A 714 -27.27 -74.89 -46.77
C LEU A 714 -26.00 -75.18 -45.96
N GLU A 715 -25.12 -76.05 -46.46
CA GLU A 715 -23.73 -76.10 -45.98
C GLU A 715 -23.00 -74.77 -46.24
N MET A 716 -23.33 -74.01 -47.29
CA MET A 716 -22.69 -72.72 -47.60
C MET A 716 -23.13 -71.54 -46.71
N PHE A 717 -24.29 -71.62 -46.06
CA PHE A 717 -24.63 -70.71 -44.95
C PHE A 717 -23.97 -71.12 -43.62
N CYS A 718 -23.59 -72.40 -43.48
CA CYS A 718 -22.75 -72.89 -42.37
C CYS A 718 -21.23 -72.74 -42.64
N LEU A 719 -20.79 -72.62 -43.90
CA LEU A 719 -19.36 -72.63 -44.30
C LEU A 719 -18.71 -71.24 -44.41
N ILE A 720 -19.42 -70.15 -44.10
CA ILE A 720 -18.77 -68.86 -43.79
C ILE A 720 -18.66 -68.70 -42.27
N ILE A 721 -18.30 -69.79 -41.60
CA ILE A 721 -17.76 -69.81 -40.24
C ILE A 721 -16.46 -70.61 -40.34
N GLY A 722 -15.33 -69.93 -40.12
CA GLY A 722 -14.01 -70.56 -40.04
C GLY A 722 -13.90 -71.58 -38.91
N PRO A 723 -12.82 -72.37 -38.85
CA PRO A 723 -12.86 -73.80 -38.59
C PRO A 723 -12.92 -74.14 -37.09
N SER A 724 -14.11 -74.37 -36.55
CA SER A 724 -14.31 -75.39 -35.52
C SER A 724 -15.76 -75.84 -35.51
N ALA A 725 -15.96 -77.15 -35.66
CA ALA A 725 -17.26 -77.75 -35.90
C ALA A 725 -18.08 -77.84 -34.61
N THR A 726 -19.29 -77.28 -34.58
CA THR A 726 -20.41 -77.87 -33.84
C THR A 726 -21.76 -77.39 -34.41
N SER A 727 -22.59 -78.35 -34.84
CA SER A 727 -23.92 -78.10 -35.42
C SER A 727 -24.89 -77.44 -34.43
N ILE A 728 -25.48 -76.30 -34.82
CA ILE A 728 -26.63 -75.70 -34.12
C ILE A 728 -27.90 -76.02 -34.90
N ARG A 729 -28.84 -76.77 -34.29
CA ARG A 729 -30.21 -76.97 -34.80
C ARG A 729 -31.07 -75.78 -34.40
N ILE A 730 -31.59 -75.03 -35.36
CA ILE A 730 -32.60 -74.00 -35.10
C ILE A 730 -33.97 -74.67 -35.01
N ASN A 731 -34.62 -74.53 -33.85
CA ASN A 731 -35.95 -75.05 -33.56
C ASN A 731 -37.00 -74.19 -34.27
N LYS A 732 -37.79 -74.78 -35.16
CA LYS A 732 -38.92 -74.14 -35.84
C LYS A 732 -40.10 -74.00 -34.88
N SER A 733 -40.16 -72.93 -34.10
CA SER A 733 -41.40 -72.54 -33.43
C SER A 733 -41.36 -71.07 -33.01
N ALA A 734 -41.59 -70.16 -33.98
CA ALA A 734 -42.26 -68.88 -33.78
C ALA A 734 -41.97 -67.96 -34.99
N CYS A 735 -42.78 -68.09 -36.04
CA CYS A 735 -43.13 -66.97 -36.91
C CYS A 735 -44.56 -67.21 -37.38
N GLY A 736 -45.51 -66.62 -36.66
CA GLY A 736 -46.77 -66.22 -37.25
C GLY A 736 -46.53 -64.85 -37.89
N PHE A 737 -46.46 -64.83 -39.21
CA PHE A 737 -47.34 -64.10 -40.14
C PHE A 737 -46.86 -64.39 -41.56
#